data_AF-A0A231RQR7-F1
#
_entry.id   AF-A0A231RQR7-F1
#
_cell.length_a   1.000
_cell.length_b   1.000
_cell.length_c   1.000
_cell.angle_alpha   90.00
_cell.angle_beta   90.00
_cell.angle_gamma   90.00
#
_symmetry.space_group_name_H-M   'P 1'
#
loop_
_entity.id
_entity.type
_entity.pdbx_description
1 polymer ?
#
loop_
_entity_poly.entity_id
_entity_poly.type
_entity_poly.pdbx_seq_one_letter_code
_entity_poly.pdbx_strand_id
1 'polypeptide(L)'
;MNKTRQVLHDALRDGALLRFGGMKMGIVREVGPWLEKVAERAAGPDSSPREQAYWLWIVGEYVNRGGERELLARYSELIEAAVASIADNWNAADAHWLWDEEPDVYLSNLALYYAALRSIGNVYRSDAAQKLCKDIREATFASFMHGKHFVSRQGSDEVWADIVAAAVPFGLLSAGDLAMLEALGRLDPDRVGGAEEAGLLAGYYGEVGAIGRARTLRDRAAALSEGEANAFLAWAEDQLAIKSPGFIPGEAQNEGDAGIRFIHAPVGGESPYQSGNNERYPRLVTVAQKVVIRTFSAPFRPEDDIVLEVVAGASASTFLNMQAVENETGEQYWEAELAPFAEVEQVRYRFVRNPGGAGEASEWYPFEVLRWANLSRPAGIAGTESGGAAVRFEPLTESGPAPCLEARNHPSGAVSFRLELIDGDNLAAQEWKEEGSCRVGSAEVSVNGGRFAVKAFDEQGNLVSTSFDQDEAAPFQALIDRTGTVYKLRLNFALKDGERLYGMGERFARMEFRGCELDNYVFNQYKDQGFRTYIPVPVVYSSAGYGLYLQSSLYSVFRFGTVREDLMQIEADAGRERQAVDYWLFAGKPLELVGTFAELTGKPKLPPKWAFGPWMSSNNWDSEREVDEQLARTAEHAIPSTVMVLEQWSDESSFYIFNDAGYETKSGSERFAYDDFSFPAWGRWPDPRKLVERIHGQGIRVLLWQAPVMKFMDGIAHVQRDEDERYMVEQAYEVRHADGSPYRIPDYEWFRGSLVPDFTNPDAAAWWLGKRQYLLEDIGIDGFKTDGGECIYGSDLQFHDGRSGAEMRNEYPNSYIAAFQQFADRYVAGGAITFSRAGYTGAQAMPLHWAGDEKSTFEAFRATIVAGLSCGMSGIPFWGWDLGGFSGDIPTAELYVRSAAMAAFCPVMQYHAESKGQFNMDRTPWNIAERTGRPEVLSLYKRFADIRMNLLPYVWEQAGKSAATGYPLMRAMLLAYPDDEKCADLTTQYLFGDNLLVAPVAQEGALETEVYFPQGRWLSLFDSEIVVGPRTDTVEAGWSDIPVYLRENAVVPLNLGAARELADDVGNAVDRYANLTLMIYATDSLVYRFEDEAGCVIDLTVSKSGAEVEARVEVQGGEAPITLLFRGLERQAVNVTEAGQSWRHADAAGDLSAGSWRAREGEALVCAGQGDYVFTIELGQQ
;
A
#
# COMPACT_ATOMS: atom_id res chain seq x y z
N MET A 1 52.55 -18.19 -25.44
CA MET A 1 51.60 -18.88 -24.55
C MET A 1 50.45 -17.97 -24.14
N ASN A 2 50.66 -16.81 -23.50
CA ASN A 2 49.57 -15.92 -23.06
C ASN A 2 48.59 -15.48 -24.17
N LYS A 3 49.09 -15.03 -25.33
CA LYS A 3 48.20 -14.66 -26.46
C LYS A 3 47.33 -15.80 -27.00
N THR A 4 47.85 -17.04 -27.02
CA THR A 4 47.07 -18.21 -27.47
C THR A 4 46.01 -18.62 -26.45
N ARG A 5 46.29 -18.41 -25.15
CA ARG A 5 45.35 -18.69 -24.06
C ARG A 5 44.22 -17.67 -24.01
N GLN A 6 44.51 -16.38 -24.23
CA GLN A 6 43.51 -15.32 -24.30
C GLN A 6 42.51 -15.54 -25.45
N VAL A 7 43.02 -15.81 -26.67
CA VAL A 7 42.16 -16.09 -27.85
C VAL A 7 41.21 -17.26 -27.60
N LEU A 8 41.70 -18.30 -26.91
CA LEU A 8 40.86 -19.44 -26.54
C LEU A 8 39.82 -19.01 -25.49
N HIS A 9 40.18 -18.19 -24.50
CA HIS A 9 39.27 -17.69 -23.46
C HIS A 9 38.12 -16.86 -24.07
N ASP A 10 38.46 -15.91 -24.93
CA ASP A 10 37.50 -15.04 -25.63
C ASP A 10 36.50 -15.89 -26.43
N ALA A 11 36.97 -16.93 -27.14
CA ALA A 11 36.09 -17.85 -27.87
C ALA A 11 35.10 -18.63 -26.98
N LEU A 12 35.46 -18.92 -25.73
CA LEU A 12 34.56 -19.58 -24.77
C LEU A 12 33.54 -18.59 -24.20
N ARG A 13 33.99 -17.39 -23.81
CA ARG A 13 33.15 -16.29 -23.34
C ARG A 13 32.09 -15.91 -24.37
N ASP A 14 32.53 -15.64 -25.60
CA ASP A 14 31.67 -15.23 -26.72
C ASP A 14 30.67 -16.34 -27.05
N GLY A 15 31.13 -17.59 -27.05
CA GLY A 15 30.28 -18.77 -27.22
C GLY A 15 29.20 -18.87 -26.14
N ALA A 16 29.57 -18.66 -24.86
CA ALA A 16 28.62 -18.70 -23.75
C ALA A 16 27.54 -17.60 -23.87
N LEU A 17 27.95 -16.36 -24.16
CA LEU A 17 27.03 -15.22 -24.35
C LEU A 17 26.00 -15.48 -25.45
N LEU A 18 26.45 -15.96 -26.62
CA LEU A 18 25.56 -16.27 -27.74
C LEU A 18 24.57 -17.39 -27.41
N ARG A 19 24.99 -18.40 -26.63
CA ARG A 19 24.10 -19.48 -26.20
C ARG A 19 23.10 -19.01 -25.17
N PHE A 20 23.51 -18.14 -24.24
CA PHE A 20 22.60 -17.51 -23.30
C PHE A 20 21.52 -16.67 -24.01
N GLY A 21 21.91 -15.83 -24.97
CA GLY A 21 21.00 -15.07 -25.83
C GLY A 21 20.04 -15.99 -26.60
N GLY A 22 20.57 -16.97 -27.32
CA GLY A 22 19.77 -17.94 -28.07
C GLY A 22 18.79 -18.75 -27.21
N MET A 23 19.15 -19.09 -25.97
CA MET A 23 18.23 -19.75 -25.04
C MET A 23 17.09 -18.84 -24.59
N LYS A 24 17.34 -17.54 -24.37
CA LYS A 24 16.27 -16.56 -24.13
C LYS A 24 15.36 -16.40 -25.36
N MET A 25 15.89 -16.58 -26.56
CA MET A 25 15.12 -16.59 -27.82
C MET A 25 14.32 -17.88 -28.05
N GLY A 26 14.44 -18.89 -27.18
CA GLY A 26 13.76 -20.18 -27.28
C GLY A 26 14.55 -21.28 -28.00
N ILE A 27 15.81 -21.04 -28.38
CA ILE A 27 16.68 -21.97 -29.13
C ILE A 27 17.46 -22.87 -28.16
N VAL A 28 16.76 -23.57 -27.27
CA VAL A 28 17.39 -24.35 -26.20
C VAL A 28 18.08 -25.61 -26.72
N ARG A 29 17.45 -26.35 -27.64
CA ARG A 29 17.92 -27.67 -28.08
C ARG A 29 19.26 -27.65 -28.82
N GLU A 30 19.65 -26.52 -29.42
CA GLU A 30 20.91 -26.41 -30.18
C GLU A 30 22.14 -26.17 -29.29
N VAL A 31 21.93 -25.94 -27.98
CA VAL A 31 23.01 -25.66 -27.03
C VAL A 31 23.72 -26.92 -26.54
N GLY A 32 23.01 -28.06 -26.43
CA GLY A 32 23.55 -29.33 -25.92
C GLY A 32 24.85 -29.79 -26.62
N PRO A 33 24.90 -29.87 -27.97
CA PRO A 33 26.12 -30.25 -28.69
C PRO A 33 27.31 -29.32 -28.46
N TRP A 34 27.06 -28.03 -28.22
CA TRP A 34 28.13 -27.08 -27.87
C TRP A 34 28.66 -27.38 -26.48
N LEU A 35 27.79 -27.59 -25.49
CA LEU A 35 28.17 -27.92 -24.10
C LEU A 35 29.05 -29.17 -24.02
N GLU A 36 28.72 -30.21 -24.76
CA GLU A 36 29.53 -31.44 -24.83
C GLU A 36 30.91 -31.17 -25.44
N LYS A 37 30.98 -30.35 -26.49
CA LYS A 37 32.25 -29.99 -27.15
C LYS A 37 33.18 -29.19 -26.25
N VAL A 38 32.66 -28.31 -25.39
CA VAL A 38 33.48 -27.51 -24.46
C VAL A 38 33.73 -28.16 -23.10
N ALA A 39 33.05 -29.26 -22.77
CA ALA A 39 33.24 -29.98 -21.50
C ALA A 39 34.69 -30.48 -21.31
N GLU A 40 35.32 -31.01 -22.37
CA GLU A 40 36.72 -31.48 -22.32
C GLU A 40 37.70 -30.36 -21.93
N ARG A 41 37.40 -29.13 -22.33
CA ARG A 41 38.22 -27.97 -22.00
C ARG A 41 38.04 -27.54 -20.55
N ALA A 42 36.80 -27.50 -20.06
CA ALA A 42 36.52 -27.21 -18.66
C ALA A 42 37.12 -28.26 -17.71
N ALA A 43 37.22 -29.52 -18.16
CA ALA A 43 37.85 -30.63 -17.44
C ALA A 43 39.39 -30.68 -17.57
N GLY A 44 40.00 -29.81 -18.39
CA GLY A 44 41.43 -29.84 -18.65
C GLY A 44 42.28 -29.38 -17.45
N PRO A 45 43.50 -29.92 -17.27
CA PRO A 45 44.38 -29.59 -16.13
C PRO A 45 44.89 -28.13 -16.14
N ASP A 46 44.78 -27.44 -17.28
CA ASP A 46 45.14 -26.03 -17.46
C ASP A 46 43.92 -25.08 -17.47
N SER A 47 42.71 -25.59 -17.19
CA SER A 47 41.48 -24.78 -17.19
C SER A 47 41.49 -23.79 -16.04
N SER A 48 41.15 -22.53 -16.30
CA SER A 48 40.95 -21.54 -15.23
C SER A 48 39.57 -21.68 -14.58
N PRO A 49 39.39 -21.18 -13.34
CA PRO A 49 38.08 -21.10 -12.70
C PRO A 49 37.04 -20.36 -13.56
N ARG A 50 37.42 -19.29 -14.28
CA ARG A 50 36.50 -18.58 -15.20
C ARG A 50 36.03 -19.47 -16.35
N GLU A 51 36.92 -20.27 -16.94
CA GLU A 51 36.55 -21.19 -18.03
C GLU A 51 35.57 -22.26 -17.54
N GLN A 52 35.78 -22.78 -16.33
CA GLN A 52 34.85 -23.69 -15.68
C GLN A 52 33.51 -23.01 -15.37
N ALA A 53 33.54 -21.74 -14.93
CA ALA A 53 32.34 -20.97 -14.64
C ALA A 53 31.47 -20.71 -15.88
N TYR A 54 32.06 -20.36 -17.02
CA TYR A 54 31.29 -20.20 -18.27
C TYR A 54 30.57 -21.49 -18.67
N TRP A 55 31.28 -22.62 -18.62
CA TRP A 55 30.68 -23.91 -18.93
C TRP A 55 29.56 -24.24 -17.94
N LEU A 56 29.83 -24.11 -16.64
CA LEU A 56 28.88 -24.42 -15.57
C LEU A 56 27.63 -23.54 -15.61
N TRP A 57 27.79 -22.24 -15.90
CA TRP A 57 26.70 -21.28 -16.09
C TRP A 57 25.77 -21.71 -17.23
N ILE A 58 26.32 -22.03 -18.40
CA ILE A 58 25.49 -22.43 -19.56
C ILE A 58 24.87 -23.81 -19.36
N VAL A 59 25.54 -24.75 -18.68
CA VAL A 59 24.92 -26.04 -18.28
C VAL A 59 23.70 -25.79 -17.40
N GLY A 60 23.84 -24.95 -16.37
CA GLY A 60 22.74 -24.61 -15.48
C GLY A 60 21.58 -23.93 -16.21
N GLU A 61 21.85 -22.89 -17.01
CA GLU A 61 20.83 -22.18 -17.81
C GLU A 61 20.13 -23.10 -18.82
N TYR A 62 20.87 -24.00 -19.47
CA TYR A 62 20.32 -24.97 -20.40
C TYR A 62 19.28 -25.86 -19.72
N VAL A 63 19.61 -26.42 -18.56
CA VAL A 63 18.70 -27.30 -17.81
C VAL A 63 17.51 -26.53 -17.24
N ASN A 64 17.75 -25.34 -16.67
CA ASN A 64 16.68 -24.47 -16.14
C ASN A 64 15.64 -24.09 -17.21
N ARG A 65 16.04 -24.04 -18.50
CA ARG A 65 15.18 -23.68 -19.63
C ARG A 65 14.64 -24.89 -20.41
N GLY A 66 14.62 -26.08 -19.79
CA GLY A 66 14.02 -27.28 -20.38
C GLY A 66 14.97 -28.12 -21.25
N GLY A 67 16.28 -27.93 -21.13
CA GLY A 67 17.29 -28.81 -21.70
C GLY A 67 17.37 -30.20 -21.04
N GLU A 68 18.12 -31.11 -21.65
CA GLU A 68 18.28 -32.51 -21.19
C GLU A 68 18.92 -32.58 -19.80
N ARG A 69 18.14 -33.03 -18.80
CA ARG A 69 18.60 -33.19 -17.40
C ARG A 69 19.65 -34.28 -17.23
N GLU A 70 19.68 -35.27 -18.12
CA GLU A 70 20.66 -36.37 -18.10
C GLU A 70 22.11 -35.86 -18.22
N LEU A 71 22.31 -34.65 -18.75
CA LEU A 71 23.61 -34.00 -18.84
C LEU A 71 24.21 -33.72 -17.46
N LEU A 72 23.39 -33.41 -16.45
CA LEU A 72 23.84 -33.20 -15.07
C LEU A 72 24.44 -34.48 -14.46
N ALA A 73 23.77 -35.61 -14.64
CA ALA A 73 24.27 -36.90 -14.16
C ALA A 73 25.57 -37.31 -14.86
N ARG A 74 25.63 -37.08 -16.19
CA ARG A 74 26.79 -37.42 -17.03
C ARG A 74 28.06 -36.66 -16.64
N TYR A 75 27.94 -35.40 -16.26
CA TYR A 75 29.06 -34.52 -15.91
C TYR A 75 29.14 -34.17 -14.41
N SER A 76 28.55 -35.00 -13.54
CA SER A 76 28.52 -34.80 -12.08
C SER A 76 29.91 -34.55 -11.48
N GLU A 77 30.91 -35.38 -11.81
CA GLU A 77 32.29 -35.19 -11.34
C GLU A 77 32.90 -33.85 -11.78
N LEU A 78 32.62 -33.42 -13.01
CA LEU A 78 33.10 -32.15 -13.55
C LEU A 78 32.39 -30.96 -12.90
N ILE A 79 31.09 -31.07 -12.64
CA ILE A 79 30.30 -30.07 -11.92
C ILE A 79 30.86 -29.89 -10.51
N GLU A 80 31.08 -30.98 -9.77
CA GLU A 80 31.62 -30.93 -8.42
C GLU A 80 33.05 -30.37 -8.39
N ALA A 81 33.90 -30.76 -9.34
CA ALA A 81 35.24 -30.22 -9.48
C ALA A 81 35.24 -28.72 -9.82
N ALA A 82 34.33 -28.27 -10.69
CA ALA A 82 34.18 -26.85 -11.04
C ALA A 82 33.68 -26.03 -9.84
N VAL A 83 32.70 -26.54 -9.09
CA VAL A 83 32.21 -25.88 -7.86
C VAL A 83 33.32 -25.76 -6.82
N ALA A 84 34.10 -26.83 -6.59
CA ALA A 84 35.23 -26.80 -5.67
C ALA A 84 36.34 -25.83 -6.14
N SER A 85 36.65 -25.83 -7.43
CA SER A 85 37.62 -24.91 -8.04
C SER A 85 37.21 -23.45 -7.88
N ILE A 86 35.93 -23.11 -8.07
CA ILE A 86 35.41 -21.76 -7.80
C ILE A 86 35.50 -21.46 -6.30
N ALA A 87 35.13 -22.40 -5.43
CA ALA A 87 35.22 -22.23 -3.97
C ALA A 87 36.63 -21.85 -3.49
N ASP A 88 37.66 -22.46 -4.08
CA ASP A 88 39.05 -22.21 -3.72
C ASP A 88 39.61 -20.89 -4.30
N ASN A 89 39.00 -20.32 -5.35
CA ASN A 89 39.61 -19.25 -6.14
C ASN A 89 38.74 -17.98 -6.36
N TRP A 90 37.47 -17.95 -5.99
CA TRP A 90 36.55 -16.86 -6.35
C TRP A 90 36.99 -15.47 -5.85
N ASN A 91 37.70 -15.38 -4.72
CA ASN A 91 38.21 -14.14 -4.13
C ASN A 91 39.72 -13.95 -4.35
N ALA A 92 40.33 -14.69 -5.29
CA ALA A 92 41.73 -14.53 -5.66
C ALA A 92 41.88 -13.56 -6.84
N ALA A 93 43.01 -12.85 -6.90
CA ALA A 93 43.34 -11.99 -8.03
C ALA A 93 43.40 -12.81 -9.33
N ASP A 94 42.66 -12.39 -10.34
CA ASP A 94 42.53 -13.09 -11.60
C ASP A 94 42.42 -12.11 -12.77
N ALA A 95 42.73 -12.55 -13.98
CA ALA A 95 42.66 -11.68 -15.16
C ALA A 95 41.21 -11.20 -15.42
N HIS A 96 41.08 -9.99 -15.95
CA HIS A 96 39.79 -9.41 -16.32
C HIS A 96 39.09 -10.23 -17.42
N TRP A 97 37.75 -10.37 -17.35
CA TRP A 97 36.99 -11.18 -18.31
C TRP A 97 36.89 -10.59 -19.72
N LEU A 98 37.01 -9.26 -19.84
CA LEU A 98 36.85 -8.54 -21.10
C LEU A 98 38.16 -7.99 -21.67
N TRP A 99 39.11 -7.62 -20.80
CA TRP A 99 40.26 -6.78 -21.17
C TRP A 99 41.58 -7.42 -20.70
N ASP A 100 42.69 -7.01 -21.32
CA ASP A 100 44.05 -7.42 -20.92
C ASP A 100 44.56 -6.53 -19.78
N GLU A 101 43.95 -6.68 -18.60
CA GLU A 101 44.30 -5.96 -17.37
C GLU A 101 45.18 -6.82 -16.43
N GLU A 102 45.90 -6.15 -15.52
CA GLU A 102 46.64 -6.82 -14.45
C GLU A 102 45.69 -7.63 -13.55
N PRO A 103 46.04 -8.88 -13.16
CA PRO A 103 45.16 -9.71 -12.34
C PRO A 103 44.73 -9.04 -11.02
N ASP A 104 43.41 -9.01 -10.77
CA ASP A 104 42.81 -8.48 -9.55
C ASP A 104 41.42 -9.11 -9.30
N VAL A 105 40.72 -8.69 -8.25
CA VAL A 105 39.35 -9.10 -7.95
C VAL A 105 38.38 -8.11 -8.60
N TYR A 106 37.70 -8.58 -9.65
CA TYR A 106 36.76 -7.80 -10.46
C TYR A 106 35.31 -8.20 -10.17
N LEU A 107 34.42 -7.20 -10.12
CA LEU A 107 33.00 -7.42 -9.84
C LEU A 107 32.34 -8.31 -10.90
N SER A 108 32.70 -8.14 -12.17
CA SER A 108 32.22 -8.93 -13.29
C SER A 108 32.65 -10.41 -13.21
N ASN A 109 33.86 -10.70 -12.71
CA ASN A 109 34.30 -12.07 -12.46
C ASN A 109 33.50 -12.72 -11.32
N LEU A 110 33.26 -12.00 -10.22
CA LEU A 110 32.41 -12.46 -9.12
C LEU A 110 30.99 -12.75 -9.60
N ALA A 111 30.45 -11.88 -10.46
CA ALA A 111 29.14 -12.07 -11.03
C ALA A 111 29.07 -13.33 -11.91
N LEU A 112 30.09 -13.60 -12.74
CA LEU A 112 30.17 -14.85 -13.50
C LEU A 112 30.18 -16.08 -12.59
N TYR A 113 30.99 -16.08 -11.52
CA TYR A 113 31.03 -17.17 -10.56
C TYR A 113 29.67 -17.36 -9.88
N TYR A 114 29.05 -16.26 -9.45
CA TYR A 114 27.71 -16.26 -8.87
C TYR A 114 26.68 -16.84 -9.84
N ALA A 115 26.68 -16.42 -11.11
CA ALA A 115 25.77 -16.94 -12.14
C ALA A 115 25.96 -18.45 -12.34
N ALA A 116 27.20 -18.91 -12.43
CA ALA A 116 27.53 -20.32 -12.59
C ALA A 116 26.99 -21.18 -11.43
N LEU A 117 27.25 -20.74 -10.20
CA LEU A 117 26.82 -21.42 -8.99
C LEU A 117 25.30 -21.34 -8.80
N ARG A 118 24.67 -20.22 -9.13
CA ARG A 118 23.22 -20.02 -9.03
C ARG A 118 22.49 -20.91 -10.01
N SER A 119 22.91 -20.91 -11.27
CA SER A 119 22.27 -21.68 -12.32
C SER A 119 22.42 -23.19 -12.09
N ILE A 120 23.52 -23.65 -11.46
CA ILE A 120 23.70 -25.08 -11.11
C ILE A 120 23.08 -25.46 -9.75
N GLY A 121 23.13 -24.59 -8.75
CA GLY A 121 22.77 -24.90 -7.36
C GLY A 121 21.35 -25.44 -7.24
N ASN A 122 20.41 -24.86 -7.98
CA ASN A 122 19.00 -25.26 -7.95
C ASN A 122 18.72 -26.56 -8.73
N VAL A 123 19.38 -26.77 -9.87
CA VAL A 123 19.12 -27.94 -10.74
C VAL A 123 19.90 -29.18 -10.34
N TYR A 124 21.10 -29.00 -9.77
CA TYR A 124 21.98 -30.07 -9.30
C TYR A 124 21.86 -30.33 -7.80
N ARG A 125 21.14 -29.47 -7.04
CA ARG A 125 20.95 -29.56 -5.58
C ARG A 125 22.29 -29.62 -4.82
N SER A 126 23.22 -28.72 -5.16
CA SER A 126 24.51 -28.62 -4.46
C SER A 126 24.47 -27.57 -3.36
N ASP A 127 24.46 -28.03 -2.10
CA ASP A 127 24.57 -27.17 -0.91
C ASP A 127 25.84 -26.32 -0.95
N ALA A 128 26.95 -26.88 -1.44
CA ALA A 128 28.21 -26.17 -1.58
C ALA A 128 28.09 -25.00 -2.56
N ALA A 129 27.39 -25.19 -3.69
CA ALA A 129 27.17 -24.13 -4.67
C ALA A 129 26.23 -23.04 -4.12
N GLN A 130 25.13 -23.43 -3.45
CA GLN A 130 24.19 -22.48 -2.84
C GLN A 130 24.84 -21.64 -1.73
N LYS A 131 25.61 -22.28 -0.84
CA LYS A 131 26.38 -21.58 0.18
C LYS A 131 27.39 -20.62 -0.45
N LEU A 132 28.08 -21.04 -1.50
CA LEU A 132 29.09 -20.20 -2.16
C LEU A 132 28.46 -19.00 -2.90
N CYS A 133 27.29 -19.16 -3.51
CA CYS A 133 26.51 -18.02 -4.03
C CYS A 133 26.27 -16.95 -2.96
N LYS A 134 25.84 -17.39 -1.77
CA LYS A 134 25.62 -16.50 -0.63
C LYS A 134 26.93 -15.82 -0.22
N ASP A 135 28.00 -16.59 -0.03
CA ASP A 135 29.31 -16.06 0.37
C ASP A 135 29.84 -15.01 -0.63
N ILE A 136 29.72 -15.27 -1.94
CA ILE A 136 30.09 -14.30 -2.99
C ILE A 136 29.24 -13.04 -2.90
N ARG A 137 27.91 -13.18 -2.81
CA ARG A 137 27.00 -12.03 -2.78
C ARG A 137 27.28 -11.14 -1.58
N GLU A 138 27.41 -11.71 -0.38
CA GLU A 138 27.73 -10.96 0.84
C GLU A 138 29.09 -10.24 0.71
N ALA A 139 30.10 -10.92 0.18
CA ALA A 139 31.41 -10.32 -0.04
C ALA A 139 31.39 -9.18 -1.07
N THR A 140 30.56 -9.29 -2.12
CA THR A 140 30.37 -8.21 -3.09
C THR A 140 29.83 -6.95 -2.43
N PHE A 141 28.75 -7.04 -1.65
CA PHE A 141 28.21 -5.87 -0.96
C PHE A 141 29.19 -5.28 0.06
N ALA A 142 29.99 -6.12 0.71
CA ALA A 142 31.00 -5.67 1.67
C ALA A 142 32.23 -4.99 1.04
N SER A 143 32.63 -5.39 -0.17
CA SER A 143 33.94 -5.01 -0.74
C SER A 143 33.88 -4.16 -2.01
N PHE A 144 32.75 -4.10 -2.70
CA PHE A 144 32.60 -3.40 -3.99
C PHE A 144 31.62 -2.23 -3.95
N MET A 145 30.96 -1.99 -2.83
CA MET A 145 29.98 -0.92 -2.68
C MET A 145 30.63 0.28 -1.98
N HIS A 146 30.87 1.36 -2.74
CA HIS A 146 31.52 2.60 -2.30
C HIS A 146 30.54 3.76 -2.40
N GLY A 147 30.16 4.37 -1.29
CA GLY A 147 29.14 5.41 -1.33
C GLY A 147 27.80 4.81 -1.76
N LYS A 148 27.13 5.48 -2.70
CA LYS A 148 25.86 5.02 -3.28
C LYS A 148 26.02 4.19 -4.57
N HIS A 149 27.20 3.66 -4.88
CA HIS A 149 27.44 2.93 -6.13
C HIS A 149 28.39 1.74 -5.97
N PHE A 150 28.35 0.84 -6.95
CA PHE A 150 29.33 -0.24 -7.08
C PHE A 150 30.55 0.22 -7.89
N VAL A 151 31.71 -0.38 -7.60
CA VAL A 151 32.97 -0.19 -8.35
C VAL A 151 33.31 -1.46 -9.14
N SER A 152 34.09 -1.32 -10.23
CA SER A 152 34.46 -2.46 -11.09
C SER A 152 35.55 -3.34 -10.47
N ARG A 153 36.42 -2.76 -9.63
CA ARG A 153 37.62 -3.40 -9.06
C ARG A 153 37.73 -3.16 -7.56
N GLN A 154 38.02 -4.22 -6.81
CA GLN A 154 38.10 -4.17 -5.34
C GLN A 154 39.13 -3.13 -4.86
N GLY A 155 38.73 -2.29 -3.90
CA GLY A 155 39.60 -1.26 -3.33
C GLY A 155 39.94 -0.09 -4.25
N SER A 156 39.26 0.04 -5.40
CA SER A 156 39.34 1.21 -6.30
C SER A 156 38.06 2.05 -6.24
N ASP A 157 38.07 3.26 -6.81
CA ASP A 157 36.86 4.08 -7.05
C ASP A 157 36.46 4.08 -8.54
N GLU A 158 37.00 3.15 -9.32
CA GLU A 158 36.82 3.10 -10.77
C GLU A 158 35.52 2.38 -11.15
N VAL A 159 34.80 2.93 -12.11
CA VAL A 159 33.58 2.34 -12.67
C VAL A 159 33.72 2.22 -14.18
N TRP A 160 33.75 0.98 -14.68
CA TRP A 160 33.93 0.69 -16.09
C TRP A 160 32.65 0.12 -16.71
N ALA A 161 32.58 0.06 -18.05
CA ALA A 161 31.41 -0.45 -18.77
C ALA A 161 31.06 -1.90 -18.42
N ASP A 162 32.03 -2.69 -17.96
CA ASP A 162 31.87 -4.09 -17.59
C ASP A 162 30.99 -4.30 -16.34
N ILE A 163 30.78 -3.25 -15.54
CA ILE A 163 29.96 -3.29 -14.33
C ILE A 163 28.54 -3.77 -14.63
N VAL A 164 28.03 -3.51 -15.84
CA VAL A 164 26.71 -3.98 -16.25
C VAL A 164 26.62 -5.49 -16.33
N ALA A 165 27.73 -6.21 -16.49
CA ALA A 165 27.75 -7.67 -16.45
C ALA A 165 27.30 -8.22 -15.10
N ALA A 166 27.51 -7.46 -14.01
CA ALA A 166 27.03 -7.82 -12.69
C ALA A 166 25.49 -7.89 -12.62
N ALA A 167 24.80 -7.09 -13.42
CA ALA A 167 23.35 -7.15 -13.58
C ALA A 167 22.94 -8.10 -14.71
N VAL A 168 23.50 -7.89 -15.91
CA VAL A 168 23.13 -8.62 -17.12
C VAL A 168 24.41 -8.89 -17.93
N PRO A 169 24.77 -10.15 -18.21
CA PRO A 169 23.91 -11.33 -18.17
C PRO A 169 23.95 -12.12 -16.85
N PHE A 170 24.81 -11.78 -15.90
CA PHE A 170 25.11 -12.69 -14.78
C PHE A 170 24.13 -12.59 -13.60
N GLY A 171 23.45 -11.46 -13.39
CA GLY A 171 22.36 -11.33 -12.42
C GLY A 171 22.78 -11.48 -10.95
N LEU A 172 23.96 -10.98 -10.59
CA LEU A 172 24.39 -10.77 -9.20
C LEU A 172 23.67 -9.56 -8.58
N LEU A 173 23.41 -8.53 -9.39
CA LEU A 173 22.65 -7.32 -9.07
C LEU A 173 21.37 -7.25 -9.90
N SER A 174 20.38 -6.47 -9.46
CA SER A 174 19.23 -6.14 -10.31
C SER A 174 19.61 -5.02 -11.28
N ALA A 175 19.17 -5.13 -12.53
CA ALA A 175 19.43 -4.11 -13.55
C ALA A 175 18.73 -2.77 -13.24
N GLY A 176 17.76 -2.75 -12.33
CA GLY A 176 17.09 -1.52 -11.86
C GLY A 176 17.65 -0.94 -10.56
N ASP A 177 18.67 -1.55 -9.95
CA ASP A 177 19.17 -1.11 -8.64
C ASP A 177 19.66 0.34 -8.69
N LEU A 178 19.23 1.18 -7.75
CA LEU A 178 19.66 2.60 -7.69
C LEU A 178 21.19 2.73 -7.61
N ALA A 179 21.85 1.82 -6.90
CA ALA A 179 23.31 1.80 -6.81
C ALA A 179 23.98 1.46 -8.15
N MET A 180 23.31 0.65 -8.97
CA MET A 180 23.75 0.32 -10.32
C MET A 180 23.56 1.51 -11.27
N LEU A 181 22.43 2.22 -11.17
CA LEU A 181 22.15 3.43 -11.94
C LEU A 181 23.12 4.58 -11.60
N GLU A 182 23.44 4.77 -10.31
CA GLU A 182 24.46 5.73 -9.86
C GLU A 182 25.86 5.37 -10.40
N ALA A 183 26.21 4.08 -10.41
CA ALA A 183 27.47 3.60 -10.99
C ALA A 183 27.55 3.93 -12.49
N LEU A 184 26.46 3.71 -13.24
CA LEU A 184 26.37 4.03 -14.67
C LEU A 184 26.54 5.53 -14.97
N GLY A 185 26.17 6.41 -14.03
CA GLY A 185 26.43 7.84 -14.13
C GLY A 185 27.92 8.22 -14.03
N ARG A 186 28.77 7.28 -13.60
CA ARG A 186 30.20 7.47 -13.28
C ARG A 186 31.15 6.70 -14.19
N LEU A 187 30.65 6.13 -15.28
CA LEU A 187 31.45 5.35 -16.22
C LEU A 187 32.69 6.13 -16.69
N ASP A 188 33.84 5.47 -16.62
CA ASP A 188 35.10 5.99 -17.16
C ASP A 188 34.99 6.16 -18.69
N PRO A 189 35.04 7.39 -19.23
CA PRO A 189 34.87 7.64 -20.65
C PRO A 189 35.95 6.98 -21.51
N ASP A 190 37.16 6.76 -20.98
CA ASP A 190 38.25 6.07 -21.70
C ASP A 190 37.95 4.57 -21.88
N ARG A 191 37.01 4.03 -21.08
CA ARG A 191 36.54 2.64 -21.11
C ARG A 191 35.13 2.51 -21.70
N VAL A 192 34.66 3.52 -22.43
CA VAL A 192 33.37 3.53 -23.16
C VAL A 192 33.64 3.95 -24.62
N GLY A 193 34.37 3.09 -25.34
CA GLY A 193 34.96 3.44 -26.64
C GLY A 193 34.75 2.42 -27.74
N GLY A 194 34.91 1.13 -27.42
CA GLY A 194 34.98 0.04 -28.39
C GLY A 194 33.65 -0.64 -28.69
N ALA A 195 33.71 -1.60 -29.61
CA ALA A 195 32.54 -2.32 -30.10
C ALA A 195 31.94 -3.26 -29.06
N GLU A 196 32.78 -3.92 -28.24
CA GLU A 196 32.34 -4.85 -27.19
C GLU A 196 31.62 -4.10 -26.06
N GLU A 197 32.14 -2.95 -25.62
CA GLU A 197 31.54 -2.13 -24.57
C GLU A 197 30.21 -1.52 -25.01
N ALA A 198 30.16 -1.02 -26.24
CA ALA A 198 28.93 -0.50 -26.82
C ALA A 198 27.86 -1.60 -26.95
N GLY A 199 28.24 -2.82 -27.35
CA GLY A 199 27.33 -3.98 -27.41
C GLY A 199 26.86 -4.41 -26.01
N LEU A 200 27.76 -4.48 -25.04
CA LEU A 200 27.43 -4.84 -23.66
C LEU A 200 26.45 -3.84 -23.03
N LEU A 201 26.71 -2.54 -23.16
CA LEU A 201 25.80 -1.48 -22.70
C LEU A 201 24.47 -1.50 -23.47
N ALA A 202 24.49 -1.80 -24.77
CA ALA A 202 23.26 -1.93 -25.57
C ALA A 202 22.38 -3.06 -25.04
N GLY A 203 22.95 -4.22 -24.74
CA GLY A 203 22.19 -5.35 -24.17
C GLY A 203 21.64 -5.05 -22.78
N TYR A 204 22.40 -4.36 -21.92
CA TYR A 204 21.91 -3.89 -20.62
C TYR A 204 20.73 -2.92 -20.76
N TYR A 205 20.87 -1.89 -21.61
CA TYR A 205 19.79 -0.92 -21.82
C TYR A 205 18.57 -1.55 -22.50
N GLY A 206 18.78 -2.58 -23.32
CA GLY A 206 17.72 -3.42 -23.85
C GLY A 206 16.95 -4.11 -22.72
N GLU A 207 17.66 -4.78 -21.81
CA GLU A 207 17.06 -5.51 -20.68
C GLU A 207 16.20 -4.60 -19.78
N VAL A 208 16.67 -3.39 -19.46
CA VAL A 208 15.92 -2.43 -18.60
C VAL A 208 14.84 -1.63 -19.35
N GLY A 209 14.59 -1.94 -20.63
CA GLY A 209 13.55 -1.28 -21.42
C GLY A 209 13.90 0.12 -21.93
N ALA A 210 15.17 0.55 -21.81
CA ALA A 210 15.66 1.80 -22.38
C ALA A 210 16.00 1.64 -23.87
N ILE A 211 14.99 1.23 -24.67
CA ILE A 211 15.15 0.74 -26.04
C ILE A 211 15.82 1.78 -26.96
N GLY A 212 15.50 3.07 -26.82
CA GLY A 212 16.14 4.14 -27.61
C GLY A 212 17.65 4.18 -27.40
N ARG A 213 18.09 4.24 -26.13
CA ARG A 213 19.51 4.24 -25.75
C ARG A 213 20.21 2.95 -26.17
N ALA A 214 19.55 1.81 -26.01
CA ALA A 214 20.05 0.52 -26.44
C ALA A 214 20.30 0.46 -27.95
N ARG A 215 19.38 0.98 -28.77
CA ARG A 215 19.53 1.05 -30.24
C ARG A 215 20.71 1.95 -30.66
N THR A 216 20.86 3.12 -30.04
CA THR A 216 21.99 4.02 -30.32
C THR A 216 23.33 3.33 -30.04
N LEU A 217 23.42 2.62 -28.92
CA LEU A 217 24.62 1.88 -28.53
C LEU A 217 24.87 0.68 -29.44
N ARG A 218 23.82 -0.04 -29.85
CA ARG A 218 23.90 -1.11 -30.85
C ARG A 218 24.44 -0.60 -32.19
N ASP A 219 23.91 0.51 -32.70
CA ASP A 219 24.40 1.09 -33.97
C ASP A 219 25.87 1.52 -33.87
N ARG A 220 26.25 2.09 -32.73
CA ARG A 220 27.64 2.42 -32.43
C ARG A 220 28.51 1.16 -32.41
N ALA A 221 28.08 0.09 -31.75
CA ALA A 221 28.78 -1.19 -31.70
C ALA A 221 28.95 -1.80 -33.11
N ALA A 222 27.91 -1.77 -33.93
CA ALA A 222 27.95 -2.24 -35.31
C ALA A 222 28.93 -1.42 -36.17
N ALA A 223 28.90 -0.09 -36.04
CA ALA A 223 29.82 0.81 -36.76
C ALA A 223 31.29 0.56 -36.36
N LEU A 224 31.55 0.36 -35.07
CA LEU A 224 32.89 0.10 -34.53
C LEU A 224 33.40 -1.31 -34.83
N SER A 225 32.50 -2.28 -35.09
CA SER A 225 32.88 -3.66 -35.43
C SER A 225 33.36 -3.80 -36.88
N GLU A 226 33.19 -2.78 -37.74
CA GLU A 226 33.60 -2.79 -39.16
C GLU A 226 33.12 -4.02 -39.97
N GLY A 227 32.03 -4.66 -39.54
CA GLY A 227 31.49 -5.89 -40.16
C GLY A 227 32.14 -7.20 -39.68
N GLU A 228 33.05 -7.15 -38.70
CA GLU A 228 33.53 -8.33 -37.98
C GLU A 228 32.46 -8.89 -37.03
N ALA A 229 32.48 -10.21 -36.81
CA ALA A 229 31.53 -10.86 -35.91
C ALA A 229 31.78 -10.44 -34.45
N ASN A 230 30.76 -9.91 -33.79
CA ASN A 230 30.83 -9.44 -32.41
C ASN A 230 29.71 -10.09 -31.58
N ALA A 231 30.10 -10.88 -30.57
CA ALA A 231 29.14 -11.62 -29.74
C ALA A 231 28.28 -10.71 -28.85
N PHE A 232 28.82 -9.56 -28.41
CA PHE A 232 28.07 -8.58 -27.60
C PHE A 232 27.02 -7.85 -28.43
N LEU A 233 27.34 -7.53 -29.68
CA LEU A 233 26.37 -6.96 -30.62
C LEU A 233 25.22 -7.94 -30.88
N ALA A 234 25.53 -9.18 -31.24
CA ALA A 234 24.52 -10.21 -31.48
C ALA A 234 23.65 -10.46 -30.23
N TRP A 235 24.28 -10.51 -29.05
CA TRP A 235 23.54 -10.64 -27.78
C TRP A 235 22.63 -9.44 -27.50
N ALA A 236 23.08 -8.22 -27.79
CA ALA A 236 22.26 -7.01 -27.64
C ALA A 236 21.07 -7.00 -28.61
N GLU A 237 21.26 -7.48 -29.83
CA GLU A 237 20.19 -7.68 -30.82
C GLU A 237 19.15 -8.68 -30.29
N ASP A 238 19.57 -9.80 -29.71
CA ASP A 238 18.66 -10.74 -29.05
C ASP A 238 17.87 -10.06 -27.92
N GLN A 239 18.51 -9.27 -27.04
CA GLN A 239 17.80 -8.59 -25.94
C GLN A 239 16.78 -7.57 -26.46
N LEU A 240 17.12 -6.81 -27.51
CA LEU A 240 16.22 -5.87 -28.16
C LEU A 240 15.02 -6.57 -28.81
N ALA A 241 15.24 -7.75 -29.42
CA ALA A 241 14.18 -8.55 -29.99
C ALA A 241 13.21 -9.06 -28.91
N ILE A 242 13.74 -9.59 -27.80
CA ILE A 242 12.94 -10.11 -26.68
C ILE A 242 12.01 -9.04 -26.07
N LYS A 243 12.49 -7.80 -25.97
CA LYS A 243 11.75 -6.68 -25.38
C LYS A 243 10.88 -5.93 -26.40
N SER A 244 10.85 -6.39 -27.65
CA SER A 244 9.98 -5.79 -28.67
C SER A 244 8.53 -6.24 -28.45
N PRO A 245 7.55 -5.33 -28.53
CA PRO A 245 6.16 -5.68 -28.27
C PRO A 245 5.66 -6.80 -29.18
N GLY A 246 5.07 -7.84 -28.60
CA GLY A 246 4.54 -8.99 -29.35
C GLY A 246 5.56 -10.07 -29.72
N PHE A 247 6.75 -10.06 -29.13
CA PHE A 247 7.73 -11.15 -29.24
C PHE A 247 7.17 -12.46 -28.64
N ILE A 248 7.16 -13.53 -29.44
CA ILE A 248 6.86 -14.89 -28.99
C ILE A 248 8.17 -15.70 -29.10
N PRO A 249 8.72 -16.19 -27.97
CA PRO A 249 9.93 -17.02 -27.98
C PRO A 249 9.76 -18.24 -28.90
N GLY A 250 10.70 -18.47 -29.82
CA GLY A 250 10.67 -19.58 -30.78
C GLY A 250 10.02 -19.30 -32.14
N GLU A 251 9.40 -18.13 -32.36
CA GLU A 251 8.88 -17.72 -33.69
C GLU A 251 9.80 -16.74 -34.45
N ALA A 252 10.82 -16.19 -33.77
CA ALA A 252 11.72 -15.19 -34.33
C ALA A 252 12.82 -15.79 -35.22
N GLN A 253 12.44 -16.33 -36.37
CA GLN A 253 13.32 -16.45 -37.53
C GLN A 253 12.49 -16.24 -38.80
N ASN A 254 12.30 -14.97 -39.19
CA ASN A 254 12.11 -14.50 -40.57
C ASN A 254 11.87 -12.97 -40.58
N GLU A 255 12.88 -12.16 -40.23
CA GLU A 255 12.79 -10.69 -40.36
C GLU A 255 13.04 -10.20 -41.80
N GLY A 256 13.32 -11.10 -42.74
CA GLY A 256 13.25 -10.80 -44.17
C GLY A 256 11.84 -11.07 -44.70
N ASP A 257 11.02 -10.02 -44.82
CA ASP A 257 9.71 -9.96 -45.51
C ASP A 257 8.44 -10.19 -44.66
N ALA A 258 8.48 -9.95 -43.33
CA ALA A 258 7.29 -9.89 -42.49
C ALA A 258 6.58 -8.52 -42.59
N GLY A 259 5.25 -8.52 -42.75
CA GLY A 259 4.41 -7.32 -42.82
C GLY A 259 4.45 -6.44 -41.55
N ILE A 260 3.98 -5.20 -41.66
CA ILE A 260 3.88 -4.25 -40.55
C ILE A 260 2.76 -4.67 -39.57
N ARG A 261 3.09 -4.71 -38.27
CA ARG A 261 2.10 -4.90 -37.20
C ARG A 261 1.86 -3.58 -36.48
N PHE A 262 0.62 -3.13 -36.42
CA PHE A 262 0.22 -2.02 -35.56
C PHE A 262 -0.09 -2.51 -34.14
N ILE A 263 0.38 -1.78 -33.13
CA ILE A 263 0.13 -2.09 -31.71
C ILE A 263 -0.60 -0.89 -31.11
N HIS A 264 -1.89 -1.10 -30.87
CA HIS A 264 -2.81 -0.06 -30.44
C HIS A 264 -3.76 -0.60 -29.38
N ALA A 265 -3.89 0.14 -28.27
CA ALA A 265 -4.77 -0.18 -27.17
C ALA A 265 -5.66 1.05 -26.90
N PRO A 266 -6.85 1.17 -27.53
CA PRO A 266 -7.63 2.41 -27.54
C PRO A 266 -7.87 3.05 -26.17
N VAL A 267 -7.95 2.26 -25.11
CA VAL A 267 -8.18 2.73 -23.73
C VAL A 267 -7.02 2.39 -22.76
N GLY A 268 -5.96 1.75 -23.26
CA GLY A 268 -4.82 1.30 -22.45
C GLY A 268 -5.22 0.52 -21.20
N GLY A 269 -4.50 0.76 -20.09
CA GLY A 269 -4.81 0.19 -18.77
C GLY A 269 -5.86 0.99 -17.97
N GLU A 270 -6.44 2.02 -18.56
CA GLU A 270 -7.51 2.84 -17.96
C GLU A 270 -7.18 3.56 -16.64
N SER A 271 -5.90 3.71 -16.31
CA SER A 271 -5.43 4.55 -15.20
C SER A 271 -5.78 6.03 -15.44
N PRO A 272 -6.43 6.76 -14.51
CA PRO A 272 -6.73 8.18 -14.67
C PRO A 272 -5.48 9.06 -14.65
N TYR A 273 -4.33 8.52 -14.23
CA TYR A 273 -3.08 9.25 -14.03
C TYR A 273 -2.02 8.97 -15.09
N GLN A 274 -2.19 7.91 -15.87
CA GLN A 274 -1.20 7.44 -16.86
C GLN A 274 -1.90 7.13 -18.19
N SER A 275 -1.25 7.49 -19.29
CA SER A 275 -1.70 7.19 -20.66
C SER A 275 -0.52 6.75 -21.52
N GLY A 276 -0.66 5.65 -22.24
CA GLY A 276 0.33 5.13 -23.18
C GLY A 276 0.37 5.89 -24.51
N ASN A 277 1.50 5.78 -25.22
CA ASN A 277 1.70 6.34 -26.57
C ASN A 277 1.12 5.45 -27.69
N ASN A 278 0.15 4.62 -27.34
CA ASN A 278 -0.63 3.77 -28.22
C ASN A 278 -2.12 3.76 -27.84
N GLU A 279 -2.61 4.84 -27.23
CA GLU A 279 -4.01 5.00 -26.80
C GLU A 279 -4.77 6.03 -27.66
N ARG A 280 -6.10 6.07 -27.48
CA ARG A 280 -6.95 7.18 -27.91
C ARG A 280 -7.21 8.12 -26.72
N TYR A 281 -7.07 9.42 -26.94
CA TYR A 281 -7.37 10.44 -25.95
C TYR A 281 -8.38 11.48 -26.47
N PRO A 282 -9.46 11.80 -25.72
CA PRO A 282 -9.89 11.15 -24.48
C PRO A 282 -10.39 9.73 -24.74
N ARG A 283 -10.35 8.86 -23.71
CA ARG A 283 -10.79 7.46 -23.81
C ARG A 283 -12.28 7.35 -24.12
N LEU A 284 -13.09 8.13 -23.39
CA LEU A 284 -14.50 8.41 -23.70
C LEU A 284 -14.59 9.74 -24.45
N VAL A 285 -15.05 9.69 -25.69
CA VAL A 285 -15.14 10.86 -26.56
C VAL A 285 -16.52 11.48 -26.43
N THR A 286 -16.60 12.78 -26.12
CA THR A 286 -17.87 13.51 -26.19
C THR A 286 -17.93 14.40 -27.43
N VAL A 287 -19.14 14.83 -27.80
CA VAL A 287 -19.34 15.89 -28.79
C VAL A 287 -18.48 17.12 -28.47
N ALA A 288 -18.01 17.80 -29.50
CA ALA A 288 -17.13 18.98 -29.44
C ALA A 288 -15.74 18.76 -28.78
N GLN A 289 -15.34 17.53 -28.45
CA GLN A 289 -13.97 17.23 -28.02
C GLN A 289 -13.07 16.84 -29.19
N LYS A 290 -11.81 17.29 -29.14
CA LYS A 290 -10.74 16.81 -30.02
C LYS A 290 -10.35 15.38 -29.63
N VAL A 291 -9.97 14.57 -30.60
CA VAL A 291 -9.53 13.19 -30.37
C VAL A 291 -8.15 12.98 -30.96
N VAL A 292 -7.20 12.52 -30.14
CA VAL A 292 -5.86 12.12 -30.55
C VAL A 292 -5.80 10.59 -30.57
N ILE A 293 -5.25 10.02 -31.64
CA ILE A 293 -5.03 8.58 -31.79
C ILE A 293 -3.55 8.33 -32.02
N ARG A 294 -2.97 7.47 -31.18
CA ARG A 294 -1.57 7.06 -31.28
C ARG A 294 -1.44 5.56 -31.50
N THR A 295 -0.41 5.09 -32.19
CA THR A 295 -0.11 3.65 -32.31
C THR A 295 1.38 3.44 -32.43
N PHE A 296 1.88 2.31 -31.93
CA PHE A 296 3.19 1.81 -32.33
C PHE A 296 3.07 1.01 -33.62
N SER A 297 4.21 0.78 -34.30
CA SER A 297 4.33 -0.21 -35.36
C SER A 297 5.59 -1.05 -35.20
N ALA A 298 5.51 -2.33 -35.57
CA ALA A 298 6.63 -3.26 -35.59
C ALA A 298 6.79 -3.86 -37.00
N PRO A 299 7.91 -3.60 -37.72
CA PRO A 299 8.94 -2.61 -37.37
C PRO A 299 8.40 -1.17 -37.41
N PHE A 300 9.06 -0.26 -36.70
CA PHE A 300 8.85 1.19 -36.85
C PHE A 300 9.80 1.73 -37.92
N ARG A 301 9.24 2.41 -38.92
CA ARG A 301 9.97 3.00 -40.04
C ARG A 301 9.40 4.39 -40.31
N PRO A 302 10.09 5.48 -39.93
CA PRO A 302 9.54 6.84 -40.07
C PRO A 302 9.28 7.24 -41.52
N GLU A 303 9.83 6.52 -42.50
CA GLU A 303 9.58 6.68 -43.92
C GLU A 303 8.29 6.03 -44.44
N ASP A 304 7.61 5.20 -43.63
CA ASP A 304 6.36 4.57 -44.02
C ASP A 304 5.21 5.59 -44.14
N ASP A 305 4.41 5.48 -45.20
CA ASP A 305 3.19 6.28 -45.37
C ASP A 305 2.04 5.63 -44.59
N ILE A 306 1.89 6.03 -43.32
CA ILE A 306 0.84 5.55 -42.42
C ILE A 306 -0.31 6.54 -42.41
N VAL A 307 -1.50 6.06 -42.75
CA VAL A 307 -2.74 6.83 -42.67
C VAL A 307 -3.72 6.20 -41.69
N LEU A 308 -4.49 7.04 -41.02
CA LEU A 308 -5.63 6.68 -40.21
C LEU A 308 -6.89 6.76 -41.08
N GLU A 309 -7.50 5.61 -41.37
CA GLU A 309 -8.80 5.55 -42.03
C GLU A 309 -9.91 5.61 -40.97
N VAL A 310 -10.84 6.55 -41.12
CA VAL A 310 -11.92 6.81 -40.16
C VAL A 310 -13.27 6.78 -40.86
N VAL A 311 -14.24 6.09 -40.24
CA VAL A 311 -15.65 6.06 -40.68
C VAL A 311 -16.51 6.51 -39.51
N ALA A 312 -17.30 7.56 -39.71
CA ALA A 312 -18.23 8.12 -38.74
C ALA A 312 -19.67 7.98 -39.26
N GLY A 313 -20.50 7.22 -38.55
CA GLY A 313 -21.87 6.91 -38.93
C GLY A 313 -21.95 6.25 -40.32
N ALA A 314 -22.81 6.80 -41.19
CA ALA A 314 -22.98 6.35 -42.58
C ALA A 314 -22.09 7.08 -43.59
N SER A 315 -21.11 7.86 -43.12
CA SER A 315 -20.22 8.66 -43.96
C SER A 315 -19.20 7.81 -44.70
N ALA A 316 -18.63 8.36 -45.79
CA ALA A 316 -17.51 7.73 -46.49
C ALA A 316 -16.23 7.76 -45.63
N SER A 317 -15.30 6.84 -45.89
CA SER A 317 -13.98 6.81 -45.24
C SER A 317 -13.24 8.13 -45.45
N THR A 318 -12.71 8.68 -44.35
CA THR A 318 -11.79 9.81 -44.35
C THR A 318 -10.39 9.30 -44.01
N PHE A 319 -9.36 9.81 -44.67
CA PHE A 319 -7.97 9.41 -44.44
C PHE A 319 -7.17 10.58 -43.89
N LEU A 320 -6.48 10.38 -42.77
CA LEU A 320 -5.60 11.36 -42.16
C LEU A 320 -4.17 10.80 -42.14
N ASN A 321 -3.20 11.59 -42.57
CA ASN A 321 -1.79 11.19 -42.44
C ASN A 321 -1.40 11.17 -40.97
N MET A 322 -0.77 10.08 -40.53
CA MET A 322 -0.18 10.01 -39.20
C MET A 322 1.23 10.58 -39.23
N GLN A 323 1.60 11.28 -38.16
CA GLN A 323 2.94 11.83 -37.99
C GLN A 323 3.80 10.84 -37.19
N ALA A 324 5.01 10.55 -37.67
CA ALA A 324 6.02 9.86 -36.88
C ALA A 324 6.51 10.80 -35.76
N VAL A 325 6.40 10.35 -34.52
CA VAL A 325 6.81 11.07 -33.32
C VAL A 325 7.84 10.24 -32.58
N GLU A 326 8.90 10.89 -32.13
CA GLU A 326 9.85 10.35 -31.15
C GLU A 326 9.77 11.24 -29.91
N ASN A 327 9.45 10.66 -28.76
CA ASN A 327 9.39 11.41 -27.51
C ASN A 327 10.78 11.57 -26.87
N GLU A 328 10.84 12.27 -25.74
CA GLU A 328 12.08 12.54 -25.01
C GLU A 328 12.80 11.28 -24.50
N THR A 329 12.08 10.15 -24.37
CA THR A 329 12.65 8.86 -23.97
C THR A 329 13.15 8.03 -25.16
N GLY A 330 13.06 8.57 -26.39
CA GLY A 330 13.41 7.86 -27.63
C GLY A 330 12.37 6.82 -28.06
N GLU A 331 11.17 6.86 -27.48
CA GLU A 331 10.06 5.99 -27.86
C GLU A 331 9.40 6.56 -29.12
N GLN A 332 9.22 5.70 -30.12
CA GLN A 332 8.78 6.07 -31.46
C GLN A 332 7.37 5.54 -31.74
N TYR A 333 6.45 6.43 -32.11
CA TYR A 333 5.04 6.11 -32.38
C TYR A 333 4.48 6.99 -33.49
N TRP A 334 3.26 6.66 -33.93
CA TRP A 334 2.50 7.42 -34.90
C TRP A 334 1.38 8.18 -34.21
N GLU A 335 1.10 9.43 -34.59
CA GLU A 335 0.02 10.24 -34.02
C GLU A 335 -0.85 10.90 -35.11
N ALA A 336 -2.16 10.97 -34.89
CA ALA A 336 -3.09 11.81 -35.65
C ALA A 336 -4.15 12.44 -34.75
N GLU A 337 -4.58 13.67 -35.09
CA GLU A 337 -5.68 14.39 -34.43
C GLU A 337 -6.93 14.38 -35.33
N LEU A 338 -8.06 13.93 -34.80
CA LEU A 338 -9.37 14.02 -35.43
C LEU A 338 -10.05 15.34 -35.07
N ALA A 339 -10.76 15.90 -36.05
CA ALA A 339 -11.64 17.04 -35.81
C ALA A 339 -12.77 16.66 -34.82
N PRO A 340 -13.25 17.60 -33.99
CA PRO A 340 -14.36 17.32 -33.08
C PRO A 340 -15.64 16.90 -33.81
N PHE A 341 -16.34 15.95 -33.20
CA PHE A 341 -17.64 15.48 -33.69
C PHE A 341 -18.77 16.42 -33.23
N ALA A 342 -19.72 16.70 -34.14
CA ALA A 342 -20.83 17.61 -33.86
C ALA A 342 -22.05 16.90 -33.23
N GLU A 343 -22.20 15.60 -33.50
CA GLU A 343 -23.35 14.81 -33.08
C GLU A 343 -22.89 13.49 -32.46
N VAL A 344 -23.82 12.82 -31.79
CA VAL A 344 -23.63 11.48 -31.23
C VAL A 344 -23.69 10.47 -32.37
N GLU A 345 -22.59 9.76 -32.60
CA GLU A 345 -22.49 8.79 -33.67
C GLU A 345 -21.47 7.69 -33.34
N GLN A 346 -21.61 6.56 -34.01
CA GLN A 346 -20.63 5.47 -33.92
C GLN A 346 -19.48 5.75 -34.87
N VAL A 347 -18.26 5.67 -34.36
CA VAL A 347 -17.04 5.88 -35.13
C VAL A 347 -16.19 4.62 -35.09
N ARG A 348 -15.54 4.29 -36.21
CA ARG A 348 -14.49 3.29 -36.24
C ARG A 348 -13.29 3.78 -37.03
N TYR A 349 -12.11 3.36 -36.63
CA TYR A 349 -10.88 3.69 -37.33
C TYR A 349 -9.95 2.49 -37.46
N ARG A 350 -8.99 2.56 -38.39
CA ARG A 350 -7.89 1.61 -38.52
C ARG A 350 -6.66 2.28 -39.10
N PHE A 351 -5.50 1.66 -38.88
CA PHE A 351 -4.23 2.11 -39.44
C PHE A 351 -3.98 1.40 -40.76
N VAL A 352 -3.54 2.12 -41.78
CA VAL A 352 -3.26 1.59 -43.12
C VAL A 352 -1.89 2.07 -43.58
N ARG A 353 -1.04 1.13 -44.00
CA ARG A 353 0.23 1.43 -44.66
C ARG A 353 0.03 1.47 -46.18
N ASN A 354 0.50 2.53 -46.84
CA ASN A 354 0.49 2.67 -48.30
C ASN A 354 -0.92 2.50 -48.93
N PRO A 355 -1.86 3.43 -48.68
CA PRO A 355 -3.27 3.30 -49.08
C PRO A 355 -3.54 3.21 -50.60
N GLY A 356 -2.52 3.35 -51.45
CA GLY A 356 -2.59 3.22 -52.91
C GLY A 356 -2.15 1.86 -53.51
N GLY A 357 -1.77 0.87 -52.69
CA GLY A 357 -1.27 -0.46 -53.12
C GLY A 357 -2.03 -1.65 -52.50
N ALA A 358 -1.40 -2.84 -52.42
CA ALA A 358 -1.89 -3.98 -51.64
C ALA A 358 -1.66 -3.74 -50.13
N GLY A 359 -2.25 -2.66 -49.61
CA GLY A 359 -1.94 -2.11 -48.28
C GLY A 359 -2.29 -3.06 -47.14
N GLU A 360 -1.40 -3.11 -46.16
CA GLU A 360 -1.58 -3.81 -44.90
C GLU A 360 -2.33 -2.89 -43.93
N ALA A 361 -3.39 -3.40 -43.30
CA ALA A 361 -4.25 -2.63 -42.42
C ALA A 361 -4.45 -3.34 -41.09
N SER A 362 -4.57 -2.57 -40.01
CA SER A 362 -5.01 -3.11 -38.72
C SER A 362 -6.48 -3.56 -38.78
N GLU A 363 -6.92 -4.20 -37.71
CA GLU A 363 -8.35 -4.34 -37.42
C GLU A 363 -9.03 -2.97 -37.23
N TRP A 364 -10.36 -2.97 -37.22
CA TRP A 364 -11.17 -1.79 -36.95
C TRP A 364 -11.36 -1.60 -35.45
N TYR A 365 -11.06 -0.42 -34.94
CA TYR A 365 -11.27 -0.01 -33.56
C TYR A 365 -12.53 0.87 -33.47
N PRO A 366 -13.63 0.40 -32.84
CA PRO A 366 -14.84 1.19 -32.66
C PRO A 366 -14.78 2.09 -31.42
N PHE A 367 -15.56 3.17 -31.44
CA PHE A 367 -16.00 3.91 -30.25
C PHE A 367 -17.29 4.68 -30.52
N GLU A 368 -17.99 5.06 -29.45
CA GLU A 368 -19.17 5.92 -29.53
C GLU A 368 -18.78 7.36 -29.16
N VAL A 369 -19.30 8.33 -29.92
CA VAL A 369 -19.27 9.75 -29.53
C VAL A 369 -20.46 10.01 -28.62
N LEU A 370 -20.21 10.50 -27.41
CA LEU A 370 -21.20 10.62 -26.33
C LEU A 370 -21.69 12.07 -26.16
N ARG A 371 -22.83 12.25 -25.49
CA ARG A 371 -23.30 13.58 -25.04
C ARG A 371 -23.86 13.53 -23.63
N TRP A 372 -23.73 14.64 -22.90
CA TRP A 372 -24.46 14.84 -21.66
C TRP A 372 -25.92 15.18 -21.94
N ALA A 373 -26.84 14.48 -21.28
CA ALA A 373 -28.27 14.71 -21.29
C ALA A 373 -28.74 15.12 -19.88
N ASN A 374 -29.58 16.16 -19.80
CA ASN A 374 -30.12 16.65 -18.54
C ASN A 374 -31.36 15.84 -18.12
N LEU A 375 -31.41 15.39 -16.87
CA LEU A 375 -32.58 14.76 -16.26
C LEU A 375 -33.44 15.83 -15.56
N SER A 376 -33.97 16.78 -16.33
CA SER A 376 -34.70 17.94 -15.81
C SER A 376 -36.21 17.91 -16.04
N ARG A 377 -36.74 16.85 -16.67
CA ARG A 377 -38.16 16.72 -17.02
C ARG A 377 -38.80 15.55 -16.28
N PRO A 378 -39.30 15.75 -15.05
CA PRO A 378 -40.06 14.74 -14.35
C PRO A 378 -41.40 14.50 -15.07
N ALA A 379 -41.70 13.24 -15.35
CA ALA A 379 -42.96 12.76 -15.91
C ALA A 379 -44.00 12.42 -14.82
N GLY A 380 -43.57 12.29 -13.57
CA GLY A 380 -44.46 12.13 -12.42
C GLY A 380 -43.75 11.72 -11.14
N ILE A 381 -44.45 11.87 -10.02
CA ILE A 381 -44.03 11.46 -8.68
C ILE A 381 -45.09 10.56 -8.03
N ALA A 382 -44.65 9.58 -7.24
CA ALA A 382 -45.50 8.69 -6.47
C ALA A 382 -44.89 8.37 -5.10
N GLY A 383 -45.74 8.14 -4.10
CA GLY A 383 -45.33 7.53 -2.84
C GLY A 383 -45.36 6.00 -2.96
N THR A 384 -44.45 5.30 -2.29
CA THR A 384 -44.45 3.82 -2.27
C THR A 384 -45.23 3.29 -1.07
N GLU A 385 -45.77 2.07 -1.16
CA GLU A 385 -46.50 1.43 -0.07
C GLU A 385 -45.67 1.29 1.22
N SER A 386 -44.34 1.21 1.08
CA SER A 386 -43.38 1.13 2.19
C SER A 386 -42.98 2.50 2.76
N GLY A 387 -43.66 3.59 2.38
CA GLY A 387 -43.35 4.95 2.85
C GLY A 387 -42.13 5.59 2.18
N GLY A 388 -41.76 5.14 0.98
CA GLY A 388 -40.73 5.74 0.14
C GLY A 388 -41.31 6.69 -0.92
N ALA A 389 -40.47 7.11 -1.86
CA ALA A 389 -40.86 7.95 -2.99
C ALA A 389 -40.24 7.47 -4.30
N ALA A 390 -40.94 7.68 -5.42
CA ALA A 390 -40.43 7.42 -6.75
C ALA A 390 -40.70 8.62 -7.68
N VAL A 391 -39.72 8.98 -8.49
CA VAL A 391 -39.85 10.00 -9.56
C VAL A 391 -39.46 9.36 -10.87
N ARG A 392 -40.33 9.47 -11.88
CA ARG A 392 -40.06 9.05 -13.25
C ARG A 392 -39.70 10.27 -14.09
N PHE A 393 -38.70 10.15 -14.96
CA PHE A 393 -38.30 11.20 -15.90
C PHE A 393 -38.73 10.85 -17.33
N GLU A 394 -38.74 11.85 -18.22
CA GLU A 394 -38.85 11.60 -19.67
C GLU A 394 -37.65 10.78 -20.18
N PRO A 395 -37.83 9.93 -21.21
CA PRO A 395 -36.73 9.22 -21.87
C PRO A 395 -35.60 10.14 -22.36
N LEU A 396 -34.36 9.68 -22.25
CA LEU A 396 -33.17 10.46 -22.66
C LEU A 396 -32.99 10.55 -24.19
N THR A 397 -33.63 9.62 -24.92
CA THR A 397 -33.72 9.57 -26.39
C THR A 397 -35.16 9.17 -26.78
N GLU A 398 -35.54 9.34 -28.05
CA GLU A 398 -36.92 9.02 -28.51
C GLU A 398 -37.34 7.56 -28.29
N SER A 399 -36.39 6.64 -28.15
CA SER A 399 -36.62 5.19 -28.03
C SER A 399 -35.84 4.50 -26.91
N GLY A 400 -35.11 5.27 -26.09
CA GLY A 400 -34.27 4.74 -25.00
C GLY A 400 -35.00 4.62 -23.67
N PRO A 401 -34.35 4.06 -22.64
CA PRO A 401 -34.94 3.84 -21.33
C PRO A 401 -35.25 5.17 -20.62
N ALA A 402 -36.24 5.12 -19.73
CA ALA A 402 -36.63 6.27 -18.91
C ALA A 402 -35.90 6.20 -17.56
N PRO A 403 -35.24 7.28 -17.10
CA PRO A 403 -34.69 7.33 -15.77
C PRO A 403 -35.78 7.30 -14.70
N CYS A 404 -35.51 6.62 -13.59
CA CYS A 404 -36.31 6.65 -12.38
C CYS A 404 -35.42 6.82 -11.16
N LEU A 405 -35.84 7.72 -10.26
CA LEU A 405 -35.26 7.85 -8.94
C LEU A 405 -36.19 7.19 -7.93
N GLU A 406 -35.68 6.26 -7.13
CA GLU A 406 -36.36 5.70 -5.98
C GLU A 406 -35.66 6.14 -4.69
N ALA A 407 -36.44 6.59 -3.69
CA ALA A 407 -35.96 6.93 -2.36
C ALA A 407 -36.60 6.02 -1.31
N ARG A 408 -35.76 5.45 -0.42
CA ARG A 408 -36.20 4.55 0.66
C ARG A 408 -35.56 4.96 1.98
N ASN A 409 -36.34 4.88 3.05
CA ASN A 409 -35.85 5.12 4.41
C ASN A 409 -35.11 3.87 4.93
N HIS A 410 -34.07 4.07 5.73
CA HIS A 410 -33.29 3.00 6.34
C HIS A 410 -33.38 3.08 7.88
N PRO A 411 -33.27 1.95 8.60
CA PRO A 411 -33.33 1.95 10.08
C PRO A 411 -32.28 2.83 10.76
N SER A 412 -31.14 3.12 10.10
CA SER A 412 -30.11 4.04 10.61
C SER A 412 -30.53 5.52 10.58
N GLY A 413 -31.68 5.86 10.00
CA GLY A 413 -32.11 7.26 9.77
C GLY A 413 -31.60 7.86 8.45
N ALA A 414 -30.72 7.15 7.74
CA ALA A 414 -30.30 7.51 6.40
C ALA A 414 -31.41 7.22 5.37
N VAL A 415 -31.36 7.93 4.25
CA VAL A 415 -32.24 7.74 3.10
C VAL A 415 -31.39 7.29 1.92
N SER A 416 -31.66 6.10 1.40
CA SER A 416 -31.05 5.61 0.16
C SER A 416 -31.79 6.16 -1.04
N PHE A 417 -31.04 6.55 -2.06
CA PHE A 417 -31.52 6.97 -3.36
C PHE A 417 -30.91 6.07 -4.42
N ARG A 418 -31.75 5.57 -5.31
CA ARG A 418 -31.35 4.81 -6.49
C ARG A 418 -31.82 5.55 -7.72
N LEU A 419 -30.88 6.03 -8.52
CA LEU A 419 -31.15 6.53 -9.86
C LEU A 419 -30.87 5.39 -10.85
N GLU A 420 -31.90 4.87 -11.51
CA GLU A 420 -31.82 3.71 -12.41
C GLU A 420 -32.51 4.00 -13.74
N LEU A 421 -31.98 3.46 -14.84
CA LEU A 421 -32.67 3.47 -16.13
C LEU A 421 -33.56 2.22 -16.25
N ILE A 422 -34.84 2.42 -16.53
CA ILE A 422 -35.83 1.33 -16.60
C ILE A 422 -36.40 1.23 -18.02
N ASP A 423 -36.47 -0.01 -18.51
CA ASP A 423 -37.15 -0.36 -19.76
C ASP A 423 -38.67 -0.47 -19.54
N GLY A 424 -39.43 0.51 -20.02
CA GLY A 424 -40.90 0.51 -20.01
C GLY A 424 -41.55 0.90 -18.65
N ASP A 425 -42.86 0.66 -18.53
CA ASP A 425 -43.69 1.07 -17.36
C ASP A 425 -43.53 0.17 -16.11
N ASN A 426 -42.43 -0.58 -15.98
CA ASN A 426 -42.24 -1.59 -14.94
C ASN A 426 -41.81 -1.01 -13.57
N LEU A 427 -42.52 0.03 -13.11
CA LEU A 427 -42.33 0.66 -11.82
C LEU A 427 -43.49 0.33 -10.88
N ALA A 428 -43.18 -0.26 -9.72
CA ALA A 428 -44.14 -0.77 -8.74
C ALA A 428 -44.83 0.34 -7.89
N ALA A 429 -45.12 1.51 -8.46
CA ALA A 429 -45.74 2.62 -7.76
C ALA A 429 -47.23 2.79 -8.07
N GLN A 430 -48.04 3.04 -7.03
CA GLN A 430 -49.45 3.38 -7.13
C GLN A 430 -49.63 4.86 -7.50
N GLU A 431 -50.67 5.15 -8.30
CA GLU A 431 -51.16 6.48 -8.74
C GLU A 431 -50.10 7.61 -8.88
N TRP A 432 -49.47 7.70 -10.06
CA TRP A 432 -48.56 8.79 -10.42
C TRP A 432 -49.27 10.15 -10.46
N LYS A 433 -48.63 11.16 -9.88
CA LYS A 433 -49.07 12.56 -9.93
C LYS A 433 -48.10 13.39 -10.76
N GLU A 434 -48.61 14.34 -11.53
CA GLU A 434 -47.76 15.28 -12.29
C GLU A 434 -46.96 16.20 -11.35
N GLU A 435 -47.54 16.58 -10.21
CA GLU A 435 -46.89 17.39 -9.18
C GLU A 435 -47.15 16.81 -7.79
N GLY A 436 -46.19 17.00 -6.88
CA GLY A 436 -46.30 16.53 -5.50
C GLY A 436 -44.98 16.57 -4.74
N SER A 437 -45.08 16.27 -3.45
CA SER A 437 -43.93 16.10 -2.56
C SER A 437 -44.14 14.84 -1.73
N CYS A 438 -43.07 14.07 -1.53
CA CYS A 438 -43.05 12.87 -0.71
C CYS A 438 -41.90 12.98 0.30
N ARG A 439 -42.24 12.94 1.59
CA ARG A 439 -41.26 12.87 2.69
C ARG A 439 -40.83 11.42 2.89
N VAL A 440 -39.53 11.17 2.90
CA VAL A 440 -38.91 9.85 3.15
C VAL A 440 -37.86 10.06 4.24
N GLY A 441 -38.21 9.74 5.49
CA GLY A 441 -37.35 9.99 6.64
C GLY A 441 -36.91 11.46 6.74
N SER A 442 -35.58 11.68 6.77
CA SER A 442 -34.94 13.00 6.81
C SER A 442 -34.94 13.73 5.46
N ALA A 443 -35.37 13.10 4.37
CA ALA A 443 -35.38 13.69 3.04
C ALA A 443 -36.79 13.97 2.50
N GLU A 444 -36.88 14.87 1.54
CA GLU A 444 -38.07 15.16 0.74
C GLU A 444 -37.70 15.05 -0.75
N VAL A 445 -38.53 14.34 -1.51
CA VAL A 445 -38.48 14.31 -2.97
C VAL A 445 -39.70 15.05 -3.51
N SER A 446 -39.50 15.99 -4.43
CA SER A 446 -40.60 16.83 -4.92
C SER A 446 -40.52 17.11 -6.42
N VAL A 447 -41.71 17.23 -7.03
CA VAL A 447 -41.92 17.69 -8.41
C VAL A 447 -42.93 18.83 -8.37
N ASN A 448 -42.52 20.06 -8.74
CA ASN A 448 -43.38 21.24 -8.73
C ASN A 448 -43.08 22.14 -9.93
N GLY A 449 -44.10 22.56 -10.69
CA GLY A 449 -43.92 23.43 -11.86
C GLY A 449 -43.00 22.82 -12.91
N GLY A 450 -43.02 21.50 -13.07
CA GLY A 450 -42.11 20.75 -13.96
C GLY A 450 -40.65 20.67 -13.48
N ARG A 451 -40.35 21.06 -12.23
CA ARG A 451 -39.00 20.99 -11.65
C ARG A 451 -38.91 19.90 -10.59
N PHE A 452 -37.80 19.18 -10.60
CA PHE A 452 -37.48 18.11 -9.65
C PHE A 452 -36.49 18.61 -8.58
N ALA A 453 -36.69 18.20 -7.33
CA ALA A 453 -35.73 18.45 -6.27
C ALA A 453 -35.67 17.33 -5.21
N VAL A 454 -34.46 17.06 -4.72
CA VAL A 454 -34.18 16.28 -3.50
C VAL A 454 -33.71 17.25 -2.43
N LYS A 455 -34.30 17.19 -1.25
CA LYS A 455 -33.94 18.02 -0.09
C LYS A 455 -33.69 17.14 1.12
N ALA A 456 -32.67 17.46 1.91
CA ALA A 456 -32.39 16.81 3.19
C ALA A 456 -32.58 17.80 4.34
N PHE A 457 -33.05 17.31 5.48
CA PHE A 457 -33.37 18.12 6.65
C PHE A 457 -32.77 17.51 7.92
N ASP A 458 -32.36 18.36 8.84
CA ASP A 458 -31.96 17.95 10.19
C ASP A 458 -33.18 17.52 11.04
N GLU A 459 -32.92 17.08 12.27
CA GLU A 459 -33.94 16.68 13.24
C GLU A 459 -34.88 17.83 13.65
N GLN A 460 -34.43 19.08 13.52
CA GLN A 460 -35.22 20.28 13.81
C GLN A 460 -36.08 20.72 12.61
N GLY A 461 -35.92 20.07 11.45
CA GLY A 461 -36.66 20.36 10.22
C GLY A 461 -36.05 21.49 9.38
N ASN A 462 -34.81 21.92 9.65
CA ASN A 462 -34.10 22.89 8.81
C ASN A 462 -33.53 22.20 7.57
N LEU A 463 -33.54 22.92 6.44
CA LEU A 463 -32.96 22.43 5.19
C LEU A 463 -31.42 22.42 5.29
N VAL A 464 -30.81 21.24 5.22
CA VAL A 464 -29.34 21.08 5.29
C VAL A 464 -28.71 20.91 3.92
N SER A 465 -29.37 20.24 2.98
CA SER A 465 -28.90 20.04 1.60
C SER A 465 -30.07 20.08 0.60
N THR A 466 -29.79 20.47 -0.64
CA THR A 466 -30.74 20.40 -1.76
C THR A 466 -30.02 20.09 -3.06
N SER A 467 -30.66 19.33 -3.95
CA SER A 467 -30.20 19.16 -5.32
C SER A 467 -30.16 20.51 -6.04
N PHE A 468 -29.24 20.62 -7.00
CA PHE A 468 -28.93 21.84 -7.72
C PHE A 468 -29.81 22.01 -8.98
N ASP A 469 -30.40 23.19 -9.23
CA ASP A 469 -31.25 23.46 -10.42
C ASP A 469 -31.13 24.93 -10.91
N GLN A 470 -30.02 25.29 -11.56
CA GLN A 470 -29.78 26.64 -12.13
C GLN A 470 -28.84 26.60 -13.37
N ASP A 471 -28.85 27.67 -14.18
CA ASP A 471 -27.85 28.00 -15.22
C ASP A 471 -27.32 26.80 -16.03
N GLU A 472 -28.21 26.10 -16.72
CA GLU A 472 -27.93 24.95 -17.61
C GLU A 472 -27.50 23.64 -16.91
N ALA A 473 -27.26 23.64 -15.59
CA ALA A 473 -27.01 22.43 -14.80
C ALA A 473 -28.31 21.91 -14.17
N ALA A 474 -28.72 20.71 -14.60
CA ALA A 474 -29.85 19.99 -14.01
C ALA A 474 -29.43 19.26 -12.72
N PRO A 475 -30.38 18.92 -11.82
CA PRO A 475 -30.12 18.12 -10.63
C PRO A 475 -29.29 16.88 -10.93
N PHE A 476 -29.68 16.13 -11.97
CA PHE A 476 -28.95 14.97 -12.47
C PHE A 476 -28.69 15.08 -13.96
N GLN A 477 -27.57 14.51 -14.42
CA GLN A 477 -27.22 14.42 -15.84
C GLN A 477 -26.67 13.02 -16.14
N ALA A 478 -26.82 12.57 -17.38
CA ALA A 478 -26.30 11.28 -17.83
C ALA A 478 -25.48 11.45 -19.11
N LEU A 479 -24.31 10.85 -19.17
CA LEU A 479 -23.49 10.76 -20.37
C LEU A 479 -23.95 9.57 -21.18
N ILE A 480 -24.57 9.82 -22.33
CA ILE A 480 -25.22 8.78 -23.14
C ILE A 480 -24.65 8.67 -24.55
N ASP A 481 -24.78 7.48 -25.12
CA ASP A 481 -24.62 7.24 -26.56
C ASP A 481 -25.93 7.45 -27.34
N ARG A 482 -25.94 7.06 -28.63
CA ARG A 482 -27.10 7.20 -29.54
C ARG A 482 -28.28 6.29 -29.17
N THR A 483 -28.01 5.20 -28.47
CA THR A 483 -29.04 4.25 -28.02
C THR A 483 -29.68 4.68 -26.71
N GLY A 484 -29.03 5.58 -25.97
CA GLY A 484 -29.43 5.99 -24.62
C GLY A 484 -28.72 5.20 -23.52
N THR A 485 -27.73 4.37 -23.86
CA THR A 485 -26.88 3.70 -22.87
C THR A 485 -26.05 4.73 -22.13
N VAL A 486 -26.00 4.62 -20.80
CA VAL A 486 -25.29 5.55 -19.91
C VAL A 486 -23.91 5.02 -19.57
N TYR A 487 -22.92 5.91 -19.71
CA TYR A 487 -21.52 5.66 -19.38
C TYR A 487 -21.14 6.32 -18.05
N LYS A 488 -21.74 7.48 -17.75
CA LYS A 488 -21.51 8.24 -16.51
C LYS A 488 -22.79 8.93 -16.06
N LEU A 489 -22.94 9.12 -14.76
CA LEU A 489 -23.98 9.94 -14.15
C LEU A 489 -23.34 11.11 -13.39
N ARG A 490 -24.04 12.26 -13.38
CA ARG A 490 -23.70 13.40 -12.53
C ARG A 490 -24.82 13.66 -11.54
N LEU A 491 -24.45 13.79 -10.27
CA LEU A 491 -25.31 14.26 -9.19
C LEU A 491 -24.87 15.65 -8.75
N ASN A 492 -25.76 16.63 -8.86
CA ASN A 492 -25.46 18.03 -8.57
C ASN A 492 -26.23 18.49 -7.33
N PHE A 493 -25.50 18.97 -6.31
CA PHE A 493 -26.04 19.49 -5.06
C PHE A 493 -25.59 20.93 -4.83
N ALA A 494 -26.48 21.77 -4.30
CA ALA A 494 -26.15 23.15 -3.99
C ALA A 494 -25.32 23.23 -2.71
N LEU A 495 -24.24 24.01 -2.78
CA LEU A 495 -23.43 24.39 -1.63
C LEU A 495 -23.84 25.77 -1.13
N LYS A 496 -24.04 25.89 0.18
CA LYS A 496 -24.26 27.18 0.83
C LYS A 496 -22.97 27.99 0.85
N ASP A 497 -23.09 29.30 1.01
CA ASP A 497 -21.92 30.16 1.25
C ASP A 497 -21.22 29.73 2.55
N GLY A 498 -19.89 29.65 2.53
CA GLY A 498 -19.08 29.19 3.67
C GLY A 498 -19.20 27.71 4.09
N GLU A 499 -20.04 26.90 3.43
CA GLU A 499 -20.11 25.44 3.63
C GLU A 499 -18.74 24.79 3.42
N ARG A 500 -18.35 23.87 4.32
CA ARG A 500 -17.06 23.16 4.31
C ARG A 500 -17.29 21.68 4.12
N LEU A 501 -16.37 21.00 3.42
CA LEU A 501 -16.56 19.61 2.98
C LEU A 501 -15.36 18.74 3.38
N TYR A 502 -15.65 17.60 4.02
CA TYR A 502 -14.66 16.71 4.65
C TYR A 502 -14.91 15.23 4.28
N GLY A 503 -13.99 14.34 4.67
CA GLY A 503 -14.10 12.88 4.47
C GLY A 503 -13.22 12.40 3.32
N MET A 504 -13.82 11.70 2.35
CA MET A 504 -13.20 11.23 1.11
C MET A 504 -12.11 10.15 1.26
N GLY A 505 -12.01 9.49 2.42
CA GLY A 505 -11.02 8.44 2.71
C GLY A 505 -9.79 8.96 3.45
N GLU A 506 -8.69 8.22 3.34
CA GLU A 506 -7.38 8.69 3.78
C GLU A 506 -6.85 9.74 2.79
N ARG A 507 -6.52 10.94 3.26
CA ARG A 507 -6.03 12.05 2.41
C ARG A 507 -4.85 12.77 3.07
N PHE A 508 -3.84 13.09 2.27
CA PHE A 508 -2.55 13.60 2.75
C PHE A 508 -2.42 15.12 2.61
N ALA A 509 -3.09 15.73 1.61
CA ALA A 509 -2.92 17.14 1.30
C ALA A 509 -3.58 18.11 2.31
N ARG A 510 -4.81 17.83 2.75
CA ARG A 510 -5.62 18.70 3.62
C ARG A 510 -6.88 17.98 4.13
N MET A 511 -7.53 18.54 5.15
CA MET A 511 -8.78 18.01 5.74
C MET A 511 -10.06 18.48 5.03
N GLU A 512 -10.10 19.74 4.61
CA GLU A 512 -11.27 20.41 4.02
C GLU A 512 -11.07 20.54 2.51
N PHE A 513 -12.08 20.28 1.68
CA PHE A 513 -11.93 20.11 0.23
C PHE A 513 -12.70 21.09 -0.66
N ARG A 514 -13.35 22.13 -0.13
CA ARG A 514 -13.96 23.17 -0.97
C ARG A 514 -12.90 23.86 -1.82
N GLY A 515 -13.22 24.02 -3.10
CA GLY A 515 -12.31 24.47 -4.15
C GLY A 515 -11.41 23.37 -4.70
N CYS A 516 -11.61 22.10 -4.35
CA CYS A 516 -10.81 20.96 -4.83
C CYS A 516 -11.64 19.96 -5.66
N GLU A 517 -10.93 19.14 -6.42
CA GLU A 517 -11.46 17.97 -7.11
C GLU A 517 -10.74 16.72 -6.56
N LEU A 518 -11.52 15.72 -6.16
CA LEU A 518 -11.02 14.47 -5.61
C LEU A 518 -11.65 13.31 -6.36
N ASP A 519 -10.86 12.31 -6.70
CA ASP A 519 -11.34 11.07 -7.26
C ASP A 519 -11.36 9.94 -6.21
N ASN A 520 -12.15 8.91 -6.53
CA ASN A 520 -12.20 7.66 -5.78
C ASN A 520 -11.59 6.56 -6.65
N TYR A 521 -10.27 6.46 -6.57
CA TYR A 521 -9.45 5.51 -7.29
C TYR A 521 -8.30 5.07 -6.39
N VAL A 522 -8.35 3.82 -5.90
CA VAL A 522 -7.26 3.23 -5.12
C VAL A 522 -5.99 3.33 -5.97
N PHE A 523 -4.89 3.87 -5.44
CA PHE A 523 -3.67 4.01 -6.23
C PHE A 523 -2.40 3.93 -5.38
N ASN A 524 -1.40 3.23 -5.90
CA ASN A 524 -0.08 3.16 -5.28
C ASN A 524 0.74 4.41 -5.66
N GLN A 525 0.55 5.50 -4.91
CA GLN A 525 1.41 6.69 -5.02
C GLN A 525 2.57 6.57 -4.03
N TYR A 526 3.71 6.08 -4.53
CA TYR A 526 4.92 5.96 -3.73
C TYR A 526 5.49 7.34 -3.38
N LYS A 527 5.38 7.73 -2.10
CA LYS A 527 5.73 9.04 -1.54
C LYS A 527 4.96 10.19 -2.19
N ASP A 528 5.00 11.35 -1.53
CA ASP A 528 4.44 12.61 -2.05
C ASP A 528 2.96 12.44 -2.51
N GLN A 529 2.14 11.79 -1.68
CA GLN A 529 0.79 11.30 -1.98
C GLN A 529 -0.12 12.41 -2.53
N GLY A 530 0.00 13.62 -1.98
CA GLY A 530 -0.80 14.77 -2.41
C GLY A 530 -2.30 14.48 -2.31
N PHE A 531 -2.99 14.50 -3.46
CA PHE A 531 -4.42 14.19 -3.54
C PHE A 531 -4.72 12.71 -3.82
N ARG A 532 -3.71 11.91 -4.18
CA ARG A 532 -3.84 10.47 -4.39
C ARG A 532 -3.79 9.74 -3.05
N THR A 533 -4.27 8.51 -3.02
CA THR A 533 -4.37 7.72 -1.79
C THR A 533 -4.50 6.23 -2.06
N TYR A 534 -4.05 5.43 -1.09
CA TYR A 534 -4.27 3.99 -1.05
C TYR A 534 -5.71 3.64 -0.62
N ILE A 535 -6.38 4.55 0.10
CA ILE A 535 -7.73 4.33 0.67
C ILE A 535 -8.68 5.50 0.36
N PRO A 536 -9.17 5.64 -0.87
CA PRO A 536 -10.29 6.54 -1.14
C PRO A 536 -11.60 5.94 -0.61
N VAL A 537 -12.48 6.79 -0.07
CA VAL A 537 -13.84 6.39 0.35
C VAL A 537 -14.82 7.44 -0.14
N PRO A 538 -15.84 7.10 -0.94
CA PRO A 538 -16.73 8.07 -1.60
C PRO A 538 -17.83 8.61 -0.65
N VAL A 539 -17.44 9.07 0.54
CA VAL A 539 -18.30 9.72 1.54
C VAL A 539 -17.80 11.14 1.80
N VAL A 540 -18.73 12.10 1.73
CA VAL A 540 -18.49 13.50 2.08
C VAL A 540 -19.34 13.91 3.28
N TYR A 541 -18.75 14.64 4.21
CA TYR A 541 -19.44 15.27 5.33
C TYR A 541 -19.40 16.78 5.16
N SER A 542 -20.56 17.42 5.30
CA SER A 542 -20.72 18.86 5.18
C SER A 542 -20.89 19.52 6.54
N SER A 543 -20.27 20.69 6.73
CA SER A 543 -20.50 21.55 7.88
C SER A 543 -21.96 22.06 7.97
N ALA A 544 -22.76 21.93 6.91
CA ALA A 544 -24.19 22.20 6.95
C ALA A 544 -25.01 21.13 7.68
N GLY A 545 -24.39 20.06 8.17
CA GLY A 545 -25.04 19.04 9.02
C GLY A 545 -25.56 17.82 8.27
N TYR A 546 -24.93 17.44 7.16
CA TYR A 546 -25.29 16.23 6.40
C TYR A 546 -24.07 15.46 5.89
N GLY A 547 -24.26 14.17 5.68
CA GLY A 547 -23.35 13.29 4.96
C GLY A 547 -23.98 12.80 3.65
N LEU A 548 -23.15 12.63 2.62
CA LEU A 548 -23.51 12.00 1.36
C LEU A 548 -22.51 10.88 1.07
N TYR A 549 -23.00 9.65 0.96
CA TYR A 549 -22.19 8.49 0.58
C TYR A 549 -22.65 7.97 -0.78
N LEU A 550 -21.76 7.97 -1.77
CA LEU A 550 -22.00 7.34 -3.07
C LEU A 550 -21.65 5.85 -2.96
N GLN A 551 -22.66 4.98 -3.02
CA GLN A 551 -22.47 3.54 -2.97
C GLN A 551 -22.15 3.01 -4.37
N SER A 552 -20.88 3.11 -4.75
CA SER A 552 -20.35 2.56 -5.99
C SER A 552 -18.89 2.18 -5.81
N SER A 553 -18.50 1.06 -6.39
CA SER A 553 -17.10 0.63 -6.50
C SER A 553 -16.40 1.19 -7.74
N LEU A 554 -17.16 1.77 -8.66
CA LEU A 554 -16.65 2.33 -9.91
C LEU A 554 -15.92 3.66 -9.67
N TYR A 555 -15.13 4.07 -10.66
CA TYR A 555 -14.47 5.37 -10.65
C TYR A 555 -15.49 6.51 -10.50
N SER A 556 -15.19 7.43 -9.61
CA SER A 556 -15.99 8.64 -9.42
C SER A 556 -15.11 9.82 -9.04
N VAL A 557 -15.63 11.02 -9.32
CA VAL A 557 -14.97 12.29 -9.07
C VAL A 557 -15.93 13.23 -8.38
N PHE A 558 -15.49 13.81 -7.28
CA PHE A 558 -16.19 14.81 -6.50
C PHE A 558 -15.55 16.17 -6.76
N ARG A 559 -16.35 17.09 -7.29
CA ARG A 559 -15.96 18.47 -7.60
C ARG A 559 -16.63 19.40 -6.62
N PHE A 560 -15.85 19.96 -5.72
CA PHE A 560 -16.34 20.78 -4.64
C PHE A 560 -16.15 22.25 -4.98
N GLY A 561 -17.11 22.86 -5.68
CA GLY A 561 -17.02 24.28 -6.01
C GLY A 561 -16.10 24.61 -7.20
N THR A 562 -15.52 23.62 -7.90
CA THR A 562 -14.53 23.84 -8.98
C THR A 562 -15.17 24.09 -10.34
N VAL A 563 -16.37 23.57 -10.58
CA VAL A 563 -17.17 23.86 -11.79
C VAL A 563 -17.93 25.18 -11.60
N ARG A 564 -18.56 25.35 -10.44
CA ARG A 564 -19.23 26.58 -9.98
C ARG A 564 -19.14 26.64 -8.45
N GLU A 565 -18.94 27.81 -7.87
CA GLU A 565 -18.55 27.99 -6.46
C GLU A 565 -19.56 27.48 -5.40
N ASP A 566 -20.82 27.37 -5.79
CA ASP A 566 -21.99 26.93 -5.02
C ASP A 566 -22.53 25.57 -5.54
N LEU A 567 -21.70 24.81 -6.26
CA LEU A 567 -22.03 23.49 -6.79
C LEU A 567 -21.06 22.42 -6.27
N MET A 568 -21.61 21.40 -5.62
CA MET A 568 -20.97 20.09 -5.48
C MET A 568 -21.46 19.19 -6.61
N GLN A 569 -20.55 18.78 -7.50
CA GLN A 569 -20.85 17.84 -8.57
C GLN A 569 -20.13 16.52 -8.31
N ILE A 570 -20.90 15.43 -8.30
CA ILE A 570 -20.39 14.07 -8.21
C ILE A 570 -20.56 13.44 -9.59
N GLU A 571 -19.47 13.12 -10.27
CA GLU A 571 -19.47 12.40 -11.53
C GLU A 571 -19.04 10.96 -11.28
N ALA A 572 -19.91 9.98 -11.56
CA ALA A 572 -19.64 8.57 -11.33
C ALA A 572 -19.80 7.77 -12.62
N ASP A 573 -18.94 6.80 -12.84
CA ASP A 573 -19.12 5.83 -13.92
C ASP A 573 -20.37 4.97 -13.65
N ALA A 574 -21.05 4.56 -14.73
CA ALA A 574 -22.22 3.69 -14.66
C ALA A 574 -21.86 2.26 -15.11
N GLY A 575 -22.42 1.25 -14.42
CA GLY A 575 -22.15 -0.16 -14.72
C GLY A 575 -22.75 -0.59 -16.06
N ARG A 576 -22.05 -1.46 -16.80
CA ARG A 576 -22.53 -1.96 -18.11
C ARG A 576 -23.77 -2.86 -17.98
N GLU A 577 -23.82 -3.70 -16.96
CA GLU A 577 -24.95 -4.61 -16.72
C GLU A 577 -26.09 -3.94 -15.95
N ARG A 578 -25.73 -3.01 -15.05
CA ARG A 578 -26.67 -2.27 -14.22
C ARG A 578 -26.48 -0.78 -14.42
N GLN A 579 -27.44 -0.18 -15.12
CA GLN A 579 -27.49 1.24 -15.45
C GLN A 579 -28.07 2.05 -14.27
N ALA A 580 -27.43 1.97 -13.11
CA ALA A 580 -27.88 2.62 -11.88
C ALA A 580 -26.74 3.21 -11.05
N VAL A 581 -27.06 4.23 -10.25
CA VAL A 581 -26.21 4.78 -9.18
C VAL A 581 -27.02 4.81 -7.89
N ASP A 582 -26.42 4.25 -6.83
CA ASP A 582 -26.96 4.26 -5.49
C ASP A 582 -26.19 5.30 -4.65
N TYR A 583 -26.89 6.16 -3.92
CA TYR A 583 -26.28 7.08 -2.95
C TYR A 583 -27.15 7.25 -1.72
N TRP A 584 -26.55 7.70 -0.63
CA TRP A 584 -27.19 7.85 0.67
C TRP A 584 -27.10 9.30 1.12
N LEU A 585 -28.17 9.82 1.70
CA LEU A 585 -28.18 11.09 2.43
C LEU A 585 -28.57 10.84 3.88
N PHE A 586 -27.86 11.48 4.79
CA PHE A 586 -28.13 11.42 6.22
C PHE A 586 -27.75 12.75 6.87
N ALA A 587 -28.47 13.14 7.91
CA ALA A 587 -28.31 14.42 8.60
C ALA A 587 -28.06 14.19 10.08
N GLY A 588 -27.29 15.07 10.72
CA GLY A 588 -26.87 14.91 12.09
C GLY A 588 -25.59 15.66 12.40
N LYS A 589 -25.07 15.49 13.62
CA LYS A 589 -23.79 16.10 14.01
C LYS A 589 -22.63 15.34 13.39
N PRO A 590 -21.47 15.98 13.12
CA PRO A 590 -20.36 15.34 12.41
C PRO A 590 -19.94 13.97 12.96
N LEU A 591 -19.83 13.78 14.29
CA LEU A 591 -19.49 12.48 14.86
C LEU A 591 -20.57 11.40 14.63
N GLU A 592 -21.85 11.78 14.70
CA GLU A 592 -22.99 10.88 14.44
C GLU A 592 -23.05 10.48 12.95
N LEU A 593 -22.65 11.38 12.05
CA LEU A 593 -22.56 11.09 10.62
C LEU A 593 -21.53 9.98 10.34
N VAL A 594 -20.37 10.00 11.02
CA VAL A 594 -19.37 8.92 10.93
C VAL A 594 -19.95 7.60 11.46
N GLY A 595 -20.64 7.63 12.60
CA GLY A 595 -21.29 6.44 13.16
C GLY A 595 -22.39 5.87 12.24
N THR A 596 -23.18 6.74 11.61
CA THR A 596 -24.19 6.36 10.62
C THR A 596 -23.56 5.72 9.39
N PHE A 597 -22.45 6.28 8.90
CA PHE A 597 -21.69 5.68 7.80
C PHE A 597 -21.16 4.28 8.15
N ALA A 598 -20.69 4.07 9.38
CA ALA A 598 -20.28 2.74 9.85
C ALA A 598 -21.47 1.76 9.97
N GLU A 599 -22.67 2.21 10.33
CA GLU A 599 -23.88 1.35 10.26
C GLU A 599 -24.24 0.94 8.83
N LEU A 600 -23.99 1.81 7.85
CA LEU A 600 -24.28 1.53 6.44
C LEU A 600 -23.26 0.60 5.79
N THR A 601 -21.99 0.67 6.20
CA THR A 601 -20.87 0.01 5.50
C THR A 601 -20.20 -1.12 6.29
N GLY A 602 -20.59 -1.30 7.56
CA GLY A 602 -20.04 -2.32 8.45
C GLY A 602 -19.21 -1.71 9.58
N LYS A 603 -19.29 -2.31 10.76
CA LYS A 603 -18.56 -1.85 11.95
C LYS A 603 -17.07 -2.23 11.89
N PRO A 604 -16.18 -1.39 12.44
CA PRO A 604 -14.76 -1.71 12.49
C PRO A 604 -14.48 -3.00 13.26
N LYS A 605 -13.59 -3.85 12.75
CA LYS A 605 -13.16 -5.07 13.46
C LYS A 605 -12.14 -4.70 14.52
N LEU A 606 -12.47 -4.94 15.79
CA LEU A 606 -11.57 -4.74 16.92
C LEU A 606 -10.32 -5.65 16.79
N PRO A 607 -9.09 -5.10 16.66
CA PRO A 607 -7.85 -5.87 16.73
C PRO A 607 -7.70 -6.50 18.12
N PRO A 608 -6.83 -7.48 18.35
CA PRO A 608 -6.49 -7.93 19.70
C PRO A 608 -5.63 -6.88 20.44
N LYS A 609 -5.68 -6.87 21.77
CA LYS A 609 -5.00 -5.84 22.60
C LYS A 609 -3.49 -5.71 22.34
N TRP A 610 -2.80 -6.81 22.04
CA TRP A 610 -1.38 -6.79 21.71
C TRP A 610 -1.04 -5.97 20.46
N ALA A 611 -1.99 -5.80 19.53
CA ALA A 611 -1.80 -4.96 18.35
C ALA A 611 -1.66 -3.47 18.69
N PHE A 612 -2.03 -3.08 19.92
CA PHE A 612 -1.96 -1.71 20.40
C PHE A 612 -0.68 -1.42 21.22
N GLY A 613 0.30 -2.32 21.32
CA GLY A 613 1.61 -1.93 21.86
C GLY A 613 2.51 -1.29 20.79
N PRO A 614 3.80 -1.03 21.09
CA PRO A 614 4.81 -0.63 20.10
C PRO A 614 5.19 -1.78 19.16
N TRP A 615 5.34 -1.47 17.87
CA TRP A 615 5.71 -2.41 16.82
C TRP A 615 7.12 -2.15 16.30
N MET A 616 7.80 -3.23 15.95
CA MET A 616 9.12 -3.22 15.38
C MET A 616 9.09 -3.82 13.97
N SER A 617 9.66 -3.11 13.00
CA SER A 617 9.76 -3.59 11.62
C SER A 617 10.99 -3.02 10.92
N SER A 618 11.55 -3.80 10.00
CA SER A 618 12.50 -3.34 9.00
C SER A 618 12.54 -4.35 7.86
N ASN A 619 12.57 -3.87 6.61
CA ASN A 619 12.84 -4.74 5.46
C ASN A 619 14.24 -5.39 5.54
N ASN A 620 15.13 -4.84 6.37
CA ASN A 620 16.50 -5.31 6.54
C ASN A 620 16.61 -6.61 7.35
N TRP A 621 15.53 -7.04 8.02
CA TRP A 621 15.54 -8.22 8.88
C TRP A 621 15.27 -9.49 8.08
N ASP A 622 16.34 -9.97 7.47
CA ASP A 622 16.37 -10.96 6.40
C ASP A 622 17.00 -12.30 6.80
N SER A 623 17.19 -12.50 8.10
CA SER A 623 17.70 -13.73 8.69
C SER A 623 17.38 -13.87 10.18
N GLU A 624 17.40 -15.10 10.69
CA GLU A 624 17.24 -15.43 12.11
C GLU A 624 18.29 -14.73 12.98
N ARG A 625 19.53 -14.60 12.48
CA ARG A 625 20.62 -13.88 13.18
C ARG A 625 20.29 -12.41 13.40
N GLU A 626 19.75 -11.75 12.38
CA GLU A 626 19.35 -10.34 12.47
C GLU A 626 18.20 -10.19 13.47
N VAL A 627 17.20 -11.07 13.40
CA VAL A 627 16.09 -11.08 14.35
C VAL A 627 16.57 -11.28 15.79
N ASP A 628 17.46 -12.25 16.04
CA ASP A 628 18.03 -12.49 17.37
C ASP A 628 18.82 -11.26 17.87
N GLU A 629 19.53 -10.52 16.99
CA GLU A 629 20.17 -9.25 17.36
C GLU A 629 19.14 -8.19 17.79
N GLN A 630 18.06 -8.03 17.03
CA GLN A 630 17.01 -7.05 17.35
C GLN A 630 16.27 -7.41 18.65
N LEU A 631 16.01 -8.71 18.89
CA LEU A 631 15.47 -9.19 20.16
C LEU A 631 16.43 -8.91 21.33
N ALA A 632 17.73 -9.16 21.15
CA ALA A 632 18.73 -8.89 22.18
C ALA A 632 18.82 -7.40 22.52
N ARG A 633 18.83 -6.51 21.51
CA ARG A 633 18.85 -5.06 21.72
C ARG A 633 17.55 -4.53 22.35
N THR A 634 16.41 -5.09 21.95
CA THR A 634 15.10 -4.78 22.56
C THR A 634 15.13 -5.09 24.06
N ALA A 635 15.64 -6.27 24.43
CA ALA A 635 15.79 -6.68 25.82
C ALA A 635 16.84 -5.84 26.58
N GLU A 636 18.01 -5.58 25.96
CA GLU A 636 19.08 -4.76 26.54
C GLU A 636 18.59 -3.36 26.92
N HIS A 637 17.78 -2.75 26.04
CA HIS A 637 17.29 -1.40 26.21
C HIS A 637 15.91 -1.32 26.86
N ALA A 638 15.33 -2.45 27.29
CA ALA A 638 13.99 -2.54 27.87
C ALA A 638 12.93 -1.83 27.02
N ILE A 639 12.94 -2.06 25.70
CA ILE A 639 11.92 -1.54 24.79
C ILE A 639 10.70 -2.46 24.83
N PRO A 640 9.50 -1.98 25.21
CA PRO A 640 8.35 -2.85 25.46
C PRO A 640 7.57 -3.15 24.17
N SER A 641 8.25 -3.64 23.13
CA SER A 641 7.59 -4.01 21.87
C SER A 641 6.66 -5.21 22.04
N THR A 642 5.62 -5.25 21.22
CA THR A 642 4.56 -6.28 21.25
C THR A 642 4.35 -6.97 19.91
N VAL A 643 4.82 -6.37 18.81
CA VAL A 643 4.71 -6.93 17.46
C VAL A 643 6.02 -6.76 16.71
N MET A 644 6.42 -7.80 15.98
CA MET A 644 7.52 -7.81 15.03
C MET A 644 6.98 -8.16 13.64
N VAL A 645 7.37 -7.39 12.64
CA VAL A 645 7.06 -7.68 11.23
C VAL A 645 8.33 -8.13 10.52
N LEU A 646 8.24 -9.26 9.81
CA LEU A 646 9.31 -9.74 8.93
C LEU A 646 8.87 -9.62 7.48
N GLU A 647 9.57 -8.80 6.70
CA GLU A 647 9.27 -8.63 5.28
C GLU A 647 10.12 -9.50 4.38
N GLN A 648 11.44 -9.39 4.50
CA GLN A 648 12.41 -10.14 3.70
C GLN A 648 12.64 -11.57 4.24
N TRP A 649 11.55 -12.26 4.56
CA TRP A 649 11.57 -13.62 5.15
C TRP A 649 11.61 -14.72 4.08
N SER A 650 11.09 -14.43 2.89
CA SER A 650 10.75 -15.43 1.89
C SER A 650 11.87 -15.73 0.89
N ASP A 651 11.63 -16.69 0.00
CA ASP A 651 12.43 -16.98 -1.20
C ASP A 651 12.37 -15.89 -2.28
N GLU A 652 11.63 -14.79 -2.04
CA GLU A 652 11.44 -13.64 -2.92
C GLU A 652 10.89 -14.00 -4.31
N SER A 653 10.21 -15.15 -4.42
CA SER A 653 9.58 -15.63 -5.66
C SER A 653 8.17 -16.17 -5.43
N SER A 654 8.00 -17.08 -4.48
CA SER A 654 6.71 -17.68 -4.12
C SER A 654 5.98 -16.92 -3.02
N PHE A 655 6.75 -16.23 -2.16
CA PHE A 655 6.27 -15.53 -0.96
C PHE A 655 5.52 -16.45 0.02
N TYR A 656 5.72 -17.76 -0.01
CA TYR A 656 5.21 -18.67 1.02
C TYR A 656 6.28 -19.65 1.55
N ILE A 657 7.47 -19.66 0.96
CA ILE A 657 8.61 -20.49 1.38
C ILE A 657 9.68 -19.56 1.97
N PHE A 658 10.26 -19.95 3.11
CA PHE A 658 11.39 -19.21 3.71
C PHE A 658 12.64 -19.27 2.83
N ASN A 659 13.42 -18.19 2.85
CA ASN A 659 14.67 -18.10 2.10
C ASN A 659 15.65 -19.24 2.47
N ASP A 660 16.45 -19.70 1.50
CA ASP A 660 17.41 -20.82 1.61
C ASP A 660 16.82 -22.20 1.99
N ALA A 661 15.50 -22.35 2.12
CA ALA A 661 14.88 -23.65 2.44
C ALA A 661 15.05 -24.64 1.27
N GLY A 662 15.54 -25.85 1.57
CA GLY A 662 15.57 -26.96 0.64
C GLY A 662 14.26 -27.74 0.65
N TYR A 663 13.78 -28.17 -0.51
CA TYR A 663 12.54 -28.97 -0.63
C TYR A 663 12.54 -29.80 -1.91
N GLU A 664 11.70 -30.83 -1.95
CA GLU A 664 11.33 -31.49 -3.20
C GLU A 664 10.22 -30.71 -3.91
N THR A 665 10.40 -30.44 -5.20
CA THR A 665 9.38 -29.78 -6.01
C THR A 665 8.08 -30.58 -5.97
N LYS A 666 6.98 -29.90 -5.67
CA LYS A 666 5.63 -30.47 -5.71
C LYS A 666 4.86 -29.98 -6.93
N SER A 667 3.83 -30.72 -7.33
CA SER A 667 2.87 -30.24 -8.32
C SER A 667 2.24 -28.93 -7.82
N GLY A 668 1.94 -28.00 -8.73
CA GLY A 668 1.28 -26.74 -8.36
C GLY A 668 -0.06 -26.91 -7.62
N SER A 669 -0.73 -28.06 -7.78
CA SER A 669 -1.96 -28.41 -7.05
C SER A 669 -1.75 -28.71 -5.56
N GLU A 670 -0.53 -29.04 -5.16
CA GLU A 670 -0.20 -29.47 -3.82
C GLU A 670 0.26 -28.28 -2.95
N ARG A 671 0.26 -28.53 -1.64
CA ARG A 671 0.81 -27.61 -0.63
C ARG A 671 1.93 -28.30 0.14
N PHE A 672 2.79 -27.48 0.74
CA PHE A 672 3.81 -27.94 1.66
C PHE A 672 3.27 -27.98 3.10
N ALA A 673 3.70 -28.97 3.85
CA ALA A 673 3.73 -28.99 5.31
C ALA A 673 5.13 -28.58 5.77
N TYR A 674 5.27 -28.18 7.04
CA TYR A 674 6.58 -27.77 7.57
C TYR A 674 7.68 -28.84 7.38
N ASP A 675 7.34 -30.12 7.59
CA ASP A 675 8.29 -31.25 7.50
C ASP A 675 8.71 -31.59 6.06
N ASP A 676 8.13 -30.95 5.05
CA ASP A 676 8.60 -31.07 3.65
C ASP A 676 9.86 -30.22 3.38
N PHE A 677 10.20 -29.30 4.29
CA PHE A 677 11.33 -28.40 4.17
C PHE A 677 12.54 -28.90 4.98
N SER A 678 13.73 -28.73 4.39
CA SER A 678 15.01 -28.84 5.07
C SER A 678 15.61 -27.45 5.20
N PHE A 679 15.76 -26.97 6.43
CA PHE A 679 16.36 -25.67 6.74
C PHE A 679 17.86 -25.84 7.01
N PRO A 680 18.76 -25.43 6.09
CA PRO A 680 20.18 -25.63 6.27
C PRO A 680 20.71 -24.75 7.41
N ALA A 681 21.60 -25.29 8.24
CA ALA A 681 22.21 -24.56 9.36
C ALA A 681 23.01 -23.31 8.94
N TRP A 682 23.46 -23.25 7.67
CA TRP A 682 24.16 -22.09 7.10
C TRP A 682 23.20 -21.05 6.47
N GLY A 683 21.92 -21.41 6.29
CA GLY A 683 20.90 -20.58 5.66
C GLY A 683 20.49 -19.41 6.54
N ARG A 684 19.68 -18.50 5.99
CA ARG A 684 19.12 -17.35 6.69
C ARG A 684 18.16 -17.75 7.81
N TRP A 685 17.41 -18.83 7.63
CA TRP A 685 16.34 -19.27 8.52
C TRP A 685 16.51 -20.75 8.90
N PRO A 686 17.50 -21.09 9.73
CA PRO A 686 17.81 -22.47 10.08
C PRO A 686 16.73 -23.17 10.92
N ASP A 687 15.90 -22.44 11.69
CA ASP A 687 14.77 -23.03 12.41
C ASP A 687 13.62 -22.02 12.62
N PRO A 688 12.76 -21.79 11.60
CA PRO A 688 11.67 -20.81 11.68
C PRO A 688 10.69 -21.05 12.84
N ARG A 689 10.43 -22.31 13.20
CA ARG A 689 9.52 -22.65 14.30
C ARG A 689 10.11 -22.21 15.64
N LYS A 690 11.36 -22.59 15.94
CA LYS A 690 12.01 -22.14 17.18
C LYS A 690 12.27 -20.64 17.20
N LEU A 691 12.43 -19.99 16.05
CA LEU A 691 12.52 -18.53 15.97
C LEU A 691 11.22 -17.89 16.47
N VAL A 692 10.07 -18.29 15.95
CA VAL A 692 8.77 -17.75 16.39
C VAL A 692 8.51 -18.06 17.86
N GLU A 693 8.83 -19.27 18.34
CA GLU A 693 8.75 -19.61 19.77
C GLU A 693 9.60 -18.66 20.65
N ARG A 694 10.81 -18.28 20.20
CA ARG A 694 11.66 -17.31 20.93
C ARG A 694 11.06 -15.91 20.94
N ILE A 695 10.51 -15.46 19.80
CA ILE A 695 9.86 -14.14 19.70
C ILE A 695 8.64 -14.10 20.64
N HIS A 696 7.80 -15.13 20.61
CA HIS A 696 6.67 -15.29 21.53
C HIS A 696 7.08 -15.36 23.01
N GLY A 697 8.22 -16.02 23.29
CA GLY A 697 8.79 -16.10 24.64
C GLY A 697 9.17 -14.74 25.22
N GLN A 698 9.35 -13.71 24.39
CA GLN A 698 9.55 -12.32 24.82
C GLN A 698 8.25 -11.50 24.85
N GLY A 699 7.08 -12.11 24.65
CA GLY A 699 5.79 -11.41 24.62
C GLY A 699 5.50 -10.66 23.31
N ILE A 700 6.25 -10.97 22.24
CA ILE A 700 6.13 -10.32 20.93
C ILE A 700 5.39 -11.25 19.96
N ARG A 701 4.51 -10.70 19.14
CA ARG A 701 3.76 -11.39 18.08
C ARG A 701 4.42 -11.16 16.72
N VAL A 702 4.28 -12.10 15.78
CA VAL A 702 4.98 -12.09 14.50
C VAL A 702 4.02 -12.00 13.33
N LEU A 703 4.24 -11.03 12.45
CA LEU A 703 3.56 -10.95 11.15
C LEU A 703 4.56 -11.17 10.01
N LEU A 704 4.12 -11.87 8.97
CA LEU A 704 4.89 -12.04 7.74
C LEU A 704 4.30 -11.20 6.61
N TRP A 705 5.15 -10.53 5.84
CA TRP A 705 4.74 -9.76 4.66
C TRP A 705 4.19 -10.67 3.56
N GLN A 706 3.15 -10.21 2.86
CA GLN A 706 2.50 -10.85 1.72
C GLN A 706 2.09 -9.80 0.67
N ALA A 707 2.02 -10.23 -0.58
CA ALA A 707 1.38 -9.51 -1.67
C ALA A 707 0.49 -10.44 -2.52
N PRO A 708 -0.57 -9.92 -3.17
CA PRO A 708 -1.47 -10.73 -3.97
C PRO A 708 -0.95 -10.91 -5.40
N VAL A 709 0.26 -11.47 -5.56
CA VAL A 709 0.92 -11.62 -6.87
C VAL A 709 1.66 -12.95 -7.01
N MET A 710 1.45 -13.63 -8.14
CA MET A 710 2.37 -14.66 -8.62
C MET A 710 3.49 -13.98 -9.39
N LYS A 711 4.60 -13.70 -8.70
CA LYS A 711 5.67 -12.81 -9.18
C LYS A 711 6.22 -13.23 -10.53
N PHE A 712 6.28 -12.31 -11.49
CA PHE A 712 7.01 -12.50 -12.75
C PHE A 712 8.52 -12.36 -12.53
N MET A 713 9.31 -13.33 -13.02
CA MET A 713 10.73 -13.47 -12.71
C MET A 713 11.66 -13.04 -13.85
N ASP A 714 11.18 -12.25 -14.82
CA ASP A 714 11.99 -11.70 -15.93
C ASP A 714 12.94 -12.72 -16.59
N GLY A 715 12.43 -13.95 -16.83
CA GLY A 715 13.19 -15.03 -17.47
C GLY A 715 14.16 -15.80 -16.56
N ILE A 716 14.12 -15.60 -15.24
CA ILE A 716 14.78 -16.43 -14.22
C ILE A 716 13.84 -17.59 -13.86
N ALA A 717 14.26 -18.82 -14.10
CA ALA A 717 13.49 -20.00 -13.72
C ALA A 717 13.46 -20.19 -12.21
N HIS A 718 12.28 -20.50 -11.66
CA HIS A 718 12.13 -20.88 -10.25
C HIS A 718 11.13 -22.03 -10.15
N VAL A 719 11.66 -23.24 -10.01
CA VAL A 719 10.94 -24.49 -10.32
C VAL A 719 9.58 -24.61 -9.60
N GLN A 720 9.49 -24.32 -8.31
CA GLN A 720 8.22 -24.43 -7.59
C GLN A 720 7.21 -23.35 -8.00
N ARG A 721 7.69 -22.13 -8.21
CA ARG A 721 6.86 -21.00 -8.64
C ARG A 721 6.33 -21.26 -10.05
N ASP A 722 7.15 -21.81 -10.94
CA ASP A 722 6.76 -22.13 -12.32
C ASP A 722 5.68 -23.23 -12.35
N GLU A 723 5.78 -24.23 -11.46
CA GLU A 723 4.74 -25.24 -11.25
C GLU A 723 3.43 -24.63 -10.71
N ASP A 724 3.53 -23.71 -9.75
CA ASP A 724 2.37 -23.00 -9.20
C ASP A 724 1.72 -22.08 -10.24
N GLU A 725 2.50 -21.33 -11.02
CA GLU A 725 2.01 -20.46 -12.10
C GLU A 725 1.32 -21.29 -13.19
N ARG A 726 1.91 -22.42 -13.60
CA ARG A 726 1.28 -23.33 -14.55
C ARG A 726 -0.08 -23.82 -14.03
N TYR A 727 -0.15 -24.28 -12.79
CA TYR A 727 -1.39 -24.77 -12.20
C TYR A 727 -2.44 -23.65 -12.06
N MET A 728 -2.02 -22.44 -11.63
CA MET A 728 -2.88 -21.26 -11.53
C MET A 728 -3.58 -20.98 -12.88
N VAL A 729 -2.80 -20.94 -13.97
CA VAL A 729 -3.30 -20.71 -15.33
C VAL A 729 -4.16 -21.87 -15.85
N GLU A 730 -3.79 -23.13 -15.54
CA GLU A 730 -4.58 -24.32 -15.90
C GLU A 730 -5.96 -24.33 -15.22
N GLN A 731 -6.04 -23.84 -13.98
CA GLN A 731 -7.29 -23.82 -13.19
C GLN A 731 -8.09 -22.52 -13.31
N ALA A 732 -7.58 -21.49 -14.00
CA ALA A 732 -8.19 -20.17 -14.03
C ALA A 732 -8.36 -19.55 -12.64
N TYR A 733 -7.30 -19.59 -11.84
CA TYR A 733 -7.26 -19.01 -10.50
C TYR A 733 -6.75 -17.57 -10.47
N GLU A 734 -6.25 -17.07 -11.60
CA GLU A 734 -5.88 -15.69 -11.81
C GLU A 734 -7.04 -14.85 -12.37
N VAL A 735 -6.97 -13.54 -12.16
CA VAL A 735 -7.82 -12.56 -12.85
C VAL A 735 -7.62 -12.68 -14.36
N ARG A 736 -8.69 -12.51 -15.15
CA ARG A 736 -8.64 -12.72 -16.61
C ARG A 736 -9.19 -11.55 -17.41
N HIS A 737 -8.73 -11.43 -18.64
CA HIS A 737 -9.34 -10.59 -19.67
C HIS A 737 -10.66 -11.20 -20.16
N ALA A 738 -11.48 -10.40 -20.84
CA ALA A 738 -12.76 -10.85 -21.38
C ALA A 738 -12.66 -11.98 -22.43
N ASP A 739 -11.51 -12.16 -23.07
CA ASP A 739 -11.23 -13.26 -24.01
C ASP A 739 -10.79 -14.55 -23.31
N GLY A 740 -10.71 -14.54 -21.98
CA GLY A 740 -10.28 -15.65 -21.13
C GLY A 740 -8.77 -15.75 -20.95
N SER A 741 -7.97 -14.84 -21.50
CA SER A 741 -6.51 -14.83 -21.29
C SER A 741 -6.14 -14.34 -19.87
N PRO A 742 -5.02 -14.82 -19.29
CA PRO A 742 -4.55 -14.40 -17.97
C PRO A 742 -4.21 -12.91 -17.92
N TYR A 743 -4.70 -12.19 -16.91
CA TYR A 743 -4.30 -10.80 -16.64
C TYR A 743 -2.90 -10.74 -16.02
N ARG A 744 -2.09 -9.79 -16.49
CA ARG A 744 -0.77 -9.46 -15.93
C ARG A 744 -0.68 -7.98 -15.58
N ILE A 745 -0.02 -7.68 -14.47
CA ILE A 745 0.22 -6.31 -14.03
C ILE A 745 1.02 -5.53 -15.11
N PRO A 746 0.62 -4.29 -15.47
CA PRO A 746 1.30 -3.50 -16.50
C PRO A 746 2.79 -3.20 -16.20
N ASP A 747 3.57 -2.96 -17.26
CA ASP A 747 5.04 -2.78 -17.19
C ASP A 747 5.52 -1.59 -16.34
N TYR A 748 4.67 -0.57 -16.18
CA TYR A 748 4.97 0.65 -15.42
C TYR A 748 4.60 0.56 -13.93
N GLU A 749 4.07 -0.58 -13.47
CA GLU A 749 3.62 -0.77 -12.09
C GLU A 749 4.56 -1.67 -11.28
N TRP A 750 4.40 -1.62 -9.96
CA TRP A 750 5.06 -2.55 -9.05
C TRP A 750 4.61 -3.99 -9.33
N PHE A 751 5.52 -4.96 -9.26
CA PHE A 751 5.29 -6.35 -9.69
C PHE A 751 4.84 -6.53 -11.16
N ARG A 752 5.26 -5.62 -12.06
CA ARG A 752 5.05 -5.77 -13.51
C ARG A 752 5.18 -7.21 -14.05
N GLY A 753 4.28 -7.58 -14.96
CA GLY A 753 4.22 -8.90 -15.60
C GLY A 753 3.66 -10.03 -14.73
N SER A 754 3.46 -9.81 -13.42
CA SER A 754 2.97 -10.84 -12.49
C SER A 754 1.50 -11.15 -12.72
N LEU A 755 1.09 -12.40 -12.47
CA LEU A 755 -0.34 -12.75 -12.42
C LEU A 755 -0.93 -12.33 -11.08
N VAL A 756 -2.22 -12.01 -11.08
CA VAL A 756 -2.96 -11.59 -9.89
C VAL A 756 -3.97 -12.68 -9.52
N PRO A 757 -3.95 -13.24 -8.29
CA PRO A 757 -4.94 -14.22 -7.84
C PRO A 757 -6.34 -13.62 -7.77
N ASP A 758 -7.33 -14.37 -8.19
CA ASP A 758 -8.74 -13.98 -8.06
C ASP A 758 -9.30 -14.44 -6.72
N PHE A 759 -9.32 -13.55 -5.72
CA PHE A 759 -9.89 -13.84 -4.40
C PHE A 759 -11.43 -13.90 -4.37
N THR A 760 -12.11 -13.58 -5.48
CA THR A 760 -13.56 -13.81 -5.62
C THR A 760 -13.87 -15.26 -6.00
N ASN A 761 -12.87 -15.99 -6.49
CA ASN A 761 -12.93 -17.43 -6.70
C ASN A 761 -12.60 -18.16 -5.38
N PRO A 762 -13.57 -18.83 -4.73
CA PRO A 762 -13.32 -19.51 -3.45
C PRO A 762 -12.30 -20.65 -3.56
N ASP A 763 -12.21 -21.32 -4.72
CA ASP A 763 -11.24 -22.39 -4.95
C ASP A 763 -9.82 -21.82 -5.14
N ALA A 764 -9.69 -20.70 -5.87
CA ALA A 764 -8.42 -19.99 -6.02
C ALA A 764 -7.93 -19.45 -4.67
N ALA A 765 -8.81 -18.84 -3.88
CA ALA A 765 -8.50 -18.36 -2.54
C ALA A 765 -8.08 -19.52 -1.61
N ALA A 766 -8.81 -20.64 -1.63
CA ALA A 766 -8.47 -21.82 -0.83
C ALA A 766 -7.11 -22.41 -1.23
N TRP A 767 -6.83 -22.50 -2.54
CA TRP A 767 -5.54 -22.96 -3.05
C TRP A 767 -4.39 -22.03 -2.65
N TRP A 768 -4.54 -20.73 -2.89
CA TRP A 768 -3.53 -19.72 -2.58
C TRP A 768 -3.19 -19.71 -1.08
N LEU A 769 -4.23 -19.59 -0.24
CA LEU A 769 -4.06 -19.51 1.20
C LEU A 769 -3.64 -20.85 1.80
N GLY A 770 -4.06 -21.97 1.20
CA GLY A 770 -3.63 -23.32 1.59
C GLY A 770 -2.10 -23.51 1.54
N LYS A 771 -1.40 -22.84 0.62
CA LYS A 771 0.08 -22.85 0.57
C LYS A 771 0.74 -22.13 1.74
N ARG A 772 0.01 -21.23 2.44
CA ARG A 772 0.46 -20.49 3.63
C ARG A 772 0.07 -21.17 4.94
N GLN A 773 -0.67 -22.28 4.90
CA GLN A 773 -1.24 -22.92 6.11
C GLN A 773 -0.18 -23.30 7.14
N TYR A 774 0.94 -23.89 6.70
CA TYR A 774 2.02 -24.30 7.62
C TYR A 774 2.65 -23.13 8.38
N LEU A 775 2.57 -21.90 7.84
CA LEU A 775 3.08 -20.69 8.53
C LEU A 775 2.30 -20.40 9.82
N LEU A 776 0.99 -20.65 9.81
CA LEU A 776 0.12 -20.46 10.97
C LEU A 776 0.04 -21.71 11.84
N GLU A 777 -0.16 -22.88 11.23
CA GLU A 777 -0.42 -24.13 11.96
C GLU A 777 0.85 -24.75 12.56
N ASP A 778 1.96 -24.77 11.81
CA ASP A 778 3.19 -25.46 12.22
C ASP A 778 4.26 -24.52 12.77
N ILE A 779 4.35 -23.29 12.24
CA ILE A 779 5.32 -22.26 12.68
C ILE A 779 4.72 -21.37 13.77
N GLY A 780 3.42 -21.07 13.70
CA GLY A 780 2.72 -20.31 14.73
C GLY A 780 2.81 -18.79 14.62
N ILE A 781 2.87 -18.22 13.41
CA ILE A 781 2.78 -16.76 13.24
C ILE A 781 1.40 -16.23 13.65
N ASP A 782 1.29 -14.93 13.93
CA ASP A 782 0.09 -14.29 14.47
C ASP A 782 -0.73 -13.52 13.43
N GLY A 783 -0.28 -13.50 12.17
CA GLY A 783 -0.96 -12.83 11.08
C GLY A 783 -0.03 -12.42 9.95
N PHE A 784 -0.49 -11.47 9.13
CA PHE A 784 0.20 -11.06 7.90
C PHE A 784 0.22 -9.53 7.74
N LYS A 785 1.33 -8.99 7.24
CA LYS A 785 1.35 -7.65 6.63
C LYS A 785 0.94 -7.82 5.17
N THR A 786 -0.33 -7.60 4.87
CA THR A 786 -0.92 -7.76 3.55
C THR A 786 -0.76 -6.48 2.73
N ASP A 787 0.37 -6.39 2.06
CA ASP A 787 0.76 -5.25 1.24
C ASP A 787 0.18 -5.33 -0.17
N GLY A 788 0.20 -4.21 -0.88
CA GLY A 788 -0.34 -4.08 -2.23
C GLY A 788 -1.86 -4.16 -2.31
N GLY A 789 -2.36 -4.63 -3.47
CA GLY A 789 -3.79 -4.68 -3.80
C GLY A 789 -4.24 -3.61 -4.78
N GLU A 790 -3.39 -2.63 -5.10
CA GLU A 790 -3.69 -1.55 -6.04
C GLU A 790 -3.37 -1.93 -7.50
N CYS A 791 -3.51 -3.21 -7.87
CA CYS A 791 -2.88 -3.80 -9.05
C CYS A 791 -3.83 -4.20 -10.19
N ILE A 792 -5.09 -3.77 -10.16
CA ILE A 792 -6.09 -4.10 -11.20
C ILE A 792 -6.17 -2.96 -12.22
N TYR A 793 -5.87 -3.21 -13.48
CA TYR A 793 -5.90 -2.22 -14.56
C TYR A 793 -6.63 -2.78 -15.79
N GLY A 794 -7.61 -2.03 -16.31
CA GLY A 794 -8.52 -2.46 -17.37
C GLY A 794 -9.94 -2.71 -16.86
N SER A 795 -10.92 -2.00 -17.42
CA SER A 795 -12.33 -2.06 -17.02
C SER A 795 -13.03 -3.35 -17.43
N ASP A 796 -12.50 -4.06 -18.44
CA ASP A 796 -13.07 -5.25 -19.05
C ASP A 796 -12.56 -6.58 -18.46
N LEU A 797 -11.67 -6.52 -17.46
CA LEU A 797 -11.26 -7.69 -16.71
C LEU A 797 -12.48 -8.36 -16.07
N GLN A 798 -12.46 -9.69 -16.00
CA GLN A 798 -13.52 -10.51 -15.45
C GLN A 798 -13.02 -11.25 -14.22
N PHE A 799 -13.79 -11.12 -13.14
CA PHE A 799 -13.60 -11.87 -11.91
C PHE A 799 -14.63 -13.00 -11.84
N HIS A 800 -14.30 -14.03 -11.07
CA HIS A 800 -15.10 -15.24 -10.94
C HIS A 800 -16.53 -14.99 -10.43
N ASP A 801 -16.74 -13.98 -9.59
CA ASP A 801 -18.08 -13.61 -9.10
C ASP A 801 -18.90 -12.75 -10.07
N GLY A 802 -18.36 -12.48 -11.27
CA GLY A 802 -19.01 -11.72 -12.34
C GLY A 802 -18.69 -10.22 -12.33
N ARG A 803 -18.00 -9.70 -11.30
CA ARG A 803 -17.60 -8.29 -11.28
C ARG A 803 -16.54 -7.98 -12.32
N SER A 804 -16.54 -6.74 -12.77
CA SER A 804 -15.60 -6.22 -13.76
C SER A 804 -14.35 -5.60 -13.14
N GLY A 805 -13.28 -5.46 -13.90
CA GLY A 805 -12.07 -4.74 -13.48
C GLY A 805 -12.35 -3.28 -13.06
N ALA A 806 -13.39 -2.65 -13.62
CA ALA A 806 -13.82 -1.31 -13.23
C ALA A 806 -14.29 -1.24 -11.77
N GLU A 807 -15.00 -2.26 -11.29
CA GLU A 807 -15.45 -2.36 -9.89
C GLU A 807 -14.31 -2.84 -9.00
N MET A 808 -13.55 -3.82 -9.48
CA MET A 808 -12.51 -4.47 -8.70
C MET A 808 -11.25 -3.63 -8.55
N ARG A 809 -11.02 -2.57 -9.34
CA ARG A 809 -9.94 -1.61 -9.06
C ARG A 809 -9.93 -1.14 -7.60
N ASN A 810 -11.13 -0.82 -7.09
CA ASN A 810 -11.33 -0.30 -5.76
C ASN A 810 -11.63 -1.43 -4.74
N GLU A 811 -12.37 -2.48 -5.13
CA GLU A 811 -12.80 -3.55 -4.21
C GLU A 811 -11.80 -4.72 -4.06
N TYR A 812 -10.84 -4.85 -4.97
CA TYR A 812 -9.84 -5.91 -4.91
C TYR A 812 -9.03 -5.93 -3.61
N PRO A 813 -8.48 -4.79 -3.10
CA PRO A 813 -7.75 -4.81 -1.83
C PRO A 813 -8.62 -5.35 -0.69
N ASN A 814 -9.88 -4.91 -0.59
CA ASN A 814 -10.82 -5.42 0.42
C ASN A 814 -10.99 -6.94 0.32
N SER A 815 -11.17 -7.47 -0.90
CA SER A 815 -11.36 -8.91 -1.14
C SER A 815 -10.12 -9.73 -0.76
N TYR A 816 -8.94 -9.26 -1.15
CA TYR A 816 -7.64 -9.86 -0.81
C TYR A 816 -7.40 -9.89 0.71
N ILE A 817 -7.54 -8.75 1.38
CA ILE A 817 -7.23 -8.63 2.81
C ILE A 817 -8.25 -9.43 3.64
N ALA A 818 -9.54 -9.37 3.28
CA ALA A 818 -10.58 -10.14 3.95
C ALA A 818 -10.34 -11.65 3.84
N ALA A 819 -9.89 -12.14 2.67
CA ALA A 819 -9.57 -13.56 2.49
C ALA A 819 -8.41 -14.01 3.41
N PHE A 820 -7.35 -13.20 3.53
CA PHE A 820 -6.24 -13.46 4.46
C PHE A 820 -6.67 -13.42 5.92
N GLN A 821 -7.45 -12.42 6.31
CA GLN A 821 -7.93 -12.28 7.69
C GLN A 821 -8.82 -13.47 8.10
N GLN A 822 -9.81 -13.81 7.28
CA GLN A 822 -10.70 -14.95 7.53
C GLN A 822 -9.93 -16.27 7.58
N PHE A 823 -8.90 -16.41 6.73
CA PHE A 823 -8.02 -17.56 6.75
C PHE A 823 -7.23 -17.66 8.05
N ALA A 824 -6.59 -16.58 8.48
CA ALA A 824 -5.73 -16.55 9.67
C ALA A 824 -6.53 -16.75 10.98
N ASP A 825 -7.75 -16.22 11.06
CA ASP A 825 -8.64 -16.39 12.22
C ASP A 825 -9.00 -17.86 12.52
N ARG A 826 -8.82 -18.77 11.55
CA ARG A 826 -9.06 -20.21 11.77
C ARG A 826 -7.97 -20.89 12.60
N TYR A 827 -6.78 -20.30 12.68
CA TYR A 827 -5.60 -20.92 13.27
C TYR A 827 -5.09 -20.19 14.52
N VAL A 828 -5.27 -18.87 14.62
CA VAL A 828 -4.74 -18.06 15.73
C VAL A 828 -5.80 -17.89 16.82
N ALA A 829 -5.63 -18.61 17.93
CA ALA A 829 -6.46 -18.44 19.12
C ALA A 829 -6.26 -17.04 19.73
N GLY A 830 -7.36 -16.34 20.02
CA GLY A 830 -7.32 -14.95 20.49
C GLY A 830 -7.30 -13.90 19.38
N GLY A 831 -7.28 -14.32 18.11
CA GLY A 831 -7.45 -13.47 16.93
C GLY A 831 -6.14 -13.18 16.20
N ALA A 832 -6.13 -13.43 14.88
CA ALA A 832 -5.06 -13.01 13.99
C ALA A 832 -5.28 -11.56 13.53
N ILE A 833 -4.25 -10.94 12.95
CA ILE A 833 -4.40 -9.64 12.28
C ILE A 833 -3.84 -9.63 10.85
N THR A 834 -4.49 -8.86 10.00
CA THR A 834 -3.89 -8.29 8.80
C THR A 834 -3.51 -6.83 9.04
N PHE A 835 -2.37 -6.40 8.51
CA PHE A 835 -1.94 -5.01 8.47
C PHE A 835 -1.75 -4.59 7.01
N SER A 836 -2.53 -3.62 6.54
CA SER A 836 -2.69 -3.31 5.09
C SER A 836 -2.61 -1.82 4.76
N ARG A 837 -2.20 -1.44 3.55
CA ARG A 837 -2.24 -0.01 3.13
C ARG A 837 -3.42 0.34 2.24
N ALA A 838 -3.85 -0.59 1.39
CA ALA A 838 -4.92 -0.33 0.43
C ALA A 838 -6.29 -0.72 0.97
N GLY A 839 -7.31 -0.02 0.51
CA GLY A 839 -8.70 -0.31 0.86
C GLY A 839 -9.67 0.61 0.17
N TYR A 840 -10.96 0.35 0.35
CA TYR A 840 -12.04 1.22 -0.14
C TYR A 840 -13.16 1.28 0.90
N THR A 841 -14.40 1.53 0.48
CA THR A 841 -15.56 1.41 1.37
C THR A 841 -15.59 0.02 2.02
N GLY A 842 -15.71 -0.04 3.35
CA GLY A 842 -15.75 -1.30 4.10
C GLY A 842 -14.38 -1.78 4.59
N ALA A 843 -13.29 -1.09 4.27
CA ALA A 843 -11.93 -1.43 4.71
C ALA A 843 -11.84 -1.63 6.23
N GLN A 844 -12.62 -0.89 7.03
CA GLN A 844 -12.66 -1.01 8.49
C GLN A 844 -13.04 -2.41 9.01
N ALA A 845 -13.66 -3.26 8.19
CA ALA A 845 -13.95 -4.66 8.57
C ALA A 845 -12.68 -5.52 8.68
N MET A 846 -11.55 -5.04 8.18
CA MET A 846 -10.22 -5.62 8.38
C MET A 846 -9.49 -4.81 9.48
N PRO A 847 -8.73 -5.48 10.37
CA PRO A 847 -8.43 -4.92 11.68
C PRO A 847 -7.51 -3.69 11.67
N LEU A 848 -6.50 -3.60 10.79
CA LEU A 848 -5.50 -2.53 10.86
C LEU A 848 -5.06 -2.05 9.46
N HIS A 849 -4.87 -0.73 9.33
CA HIS A 849 -4.32 -0.11 8.13
C HIS A 849 -3.10 0.78 8.43
N TRP A 850 -2.26 1.08 7.43
CA TRP A 850 -1.18 2.06 7.54
C TRP A 850 -1.11 3.01 6.35
N ALA A 851 -0.48 4.17 6.56
CA ALA A 851 -0.40 5.31 5.63
C ALA A 851 0.38 5.07 4.31
N GLY A 852 0.88 3.86 4.07
CA GLY A 852 1.78 3.58 2.96
C GLY A 852 3.16 4.24 3.10
N ASP A 853 3.81 4.45 1.97
CA ASP A 853 5.24 4.72 1.91
C ASP A 853 5.54 6.23 1.90
N GLU A 854 6.32 6.70 2.87
CA GLU A 854 6.65 8.13 3.03
C GLU A 854 8.13 8.43 3.25
N LYS A 855 8.51 9.68 2.95
CA LYS A 855 9.87 10.21 3.19
C LYS A 855 10.08 10.55 4.66
N SER A 856 11.36 10.55 5.07
CA SER A 856 11.78 10.99 6.41
C SER A 856 11.89 12.51 6.53
N THR A 857 10.76 13.22 6.43
CA THR A 857 10.70 14.68 6.53
C THR A 857 9.57 15.16 7.44
N PHE A 858 9.69 16.38 7.99
CA PHE A 858 8.60 17.03 8.72
C PHE A 858 7.38 17.34 7.84
N GLU A 859 7.56 17.48 6.53
CA GLU A 859 6.45 17.64 5.59
C GLU A 859 5.60 16.38 5.49
N ALA A 860 6.23 15.22 5.27
CA ALA A 860 5.57 13.93 5.30
C ALA A 860 4.92 13.64 6.66
N PHE A 861 5.57 14.02 7.76
CA PHE A 861 5.00 13.89 9.11
C PHE A 861 3.69 14.70 9.25
N ARG A 862 3.63 15.95 8.77
CA ARG A 862 2.40 16.74 8.79
C ARG A 862 1.32 16.15 7.88
N ALA A 863 1.68 15.74 6.67
CA ALA A 863 0.75 15.08 5.73
C ALA A 863 0.16 13.79 6.33
N THR A 864 0.97 13.05 7.08
CA THR A 864 0.56 11.81 7.77
C THR A 864 -0.40 12.06 8.93
N ILE A 865 -0.26 13.17 9.67
CA ILE A 865 -1.27 13.57 10.67
C ILE A 865 -2.62 13.82 9.97
N VAL A 866 -2.63 14.51 8.83
CA VAL A 866 -3.85 14.74 8.03
C VAL A 866 -4.44 13.41 7.53
N ALA A 867 -3.59 12.48 7.07
CA ALA A 867 -4.01 11.15 6.63
C ALA A 867 -4.72 10.37 7.76
N GLY A 868 -4.15 10.32 8.96
CA GLY A 868 -4.77 9.64 10.09
C GLY A 868 -6.12 10.25 10.50
N LEU A 869 -6.24 11.58 10.49
CA LEU A 869 -7.49 12.27 10.84
C LEU A 869 -8.60 12.07 9.80
N SER A 870 -8.26 12.15 8.51
CA SER A 870 -9.20 11.94 7.40
C SER A 870 -9.61 10.47 7.27
N CYS A 871 -8.67 9.54 7.46
CA CYS A 871 -8.92 8.09 7.48
C CYS A 871 -9.89 7.71 8.61
N GLY A 872 -9.61 8.20 9.83
CA GLY A 872 -10.50 8.04 10.97
C GLY A 872 -11.91 8.58 10.70
N MET A 873 -12.00 9.83 10.23
CA MET A 873 -13.28 10.46 9.85
C MET A 873 -14.04 9.68 8.78
N SER A 874 -13.34 8.96 7.91
CA SER A 874 -13.92 8.13 6.85
C SER A 874 -14.25 6.70 7.31
N GLY A 875 -14.31 6.46 8.62
CA GLY A 875 -14.82 5.22 9.22
C GLY A 875 -13.76 4.16 9.53
N ILE A 876 -12.47 4.47 9.40
CA ILE A 876 -11.36 3.51 9.60
C ILE A 876 -10.55 3.93 10.84
N PRO A 877 -10.94 3.50 12.05
CA PRO A 877 -10.38 4.03 13.30
C PRO A 877 -9.02 3.43 13.68
N PHE A 878 -8.65 2.30 13.09
CA PHE A 878 -7.46 1.53 13.47
C PHE A 878 -6.39 1.67 12.39
N TRP A 879 -5.59 2.73 12.56
CA TRP A 879 -4.65 3.22 11.58
C TRP A 879 -3.26 3.47 12.20
N GLY A 880 -2.21 3.25 11.42
CA GLY A 880 -0.82 3.49 11.79
C GLY A 880 -0.01 4.16 10.69
N TRP A 881 1.25 4.41 10.98
CA TRP A 881 2.20 4.95 10.01
C TRP A 881 3.64 4.56 10.38
N ASP A 882 4.56 4.80 9.46
CA ASP A 882 5.98 4.57 9.65
C ASP A 882 6.63 5.76 10.36
N LEU A 883 6.71 5.71 11.69
CA LEU A 883 7.25 6.84 12.47
C LEU A 883 8.69 7.19 12.03
N GLY A 884 8.94 8.48 11.89
CA GLY A 884 10.18 9.03 11.35
C GLY A 884 10.30 8.98 9.83
N GLY A 885 9.33 8.38 9.12
CA GLY A 885 9.39 8.09 7.70
C GLY A 885 10.27 6.86 7.39
N PHE A 886 9.81 6.05 6.43
CA PHE A 886 10.41 4.75 6.14
C PHE A 886 11.56 4.83 5.11
N SER A 887 11.52 5.83 4.22
CA SER A 887 12.45 5.96 3.09
C SER A 887 13.14 7.33 3.04
N GLY A 888 14.13 7.45 2.15
CA GLY A 888 15.05 8.57 2.02
C GLY A 888 16.22 8.48 3.01
N ASP A 889 16.89 9.61 3.24
CA ASP A 889 17.91 9.70 4.29
C ASP A 889 17.31 9.32 5.65
N ILE A 890 18.16 8.87 6.57
CA ILE A 890 17.71 8.54 7.94
C ILE A 890 17.14 9.81 8.60
N PRO A 891 16.03 9.75 9.37
CA PRO A 891 15.45 10.93 9.99
C PRO A 891 16.45 11.63 10.90
N THR A 892 16.30 12.95 11.04
CA THR A 892 16.99 13.69 12.10
C THR A 892 16.54 13.17 13.46
N ALA A 893 17.41 13.28 14.47
CA ALA A 893 17.07 12.89 15.84
C ALA A 893 15.80 13.60 16.34
N GLU A 894 15.61 14.86 15.94
CA GLU A 894 14.40 15.62 16.26
C GLU A 894 13.16 15.00 15.62
N LEU A 895 13.16 14.79 14.29
CA LEU A 895 12.02 14.20 13.59
C LEU A 895 11.64 12.85 14.18
N TYR A 896 12.62 12.00 14.47
CA TYR A 896 12.38 10.68 15.04
C TYR A 896 11.73 10.76 16.43
N VAL A 897 12.22 11.62 17.33
CA VAL A 897 11.65 11.76 18.67
C VAL A 897 10.26 12.42 18.62
N ARG A 898 10.07 13.46 17.80
CA ARG A 898 8.76 14.13 17.64
C ARG A 898 7.70 13.19 17.07
N SER A 899 8.08 12.38 16.08
CA SER A 899 7.20 11.37 15.51
C SER A 899 6.90 10.22 16.46
N ALA A 900 7.89 9.76 17.25
CA ALA A 900 7.67 8.76 18.30
C ALA A 900 6.72 9.27 19.40
N ALA A 901 6.85 10.54 19.79
CA ALA A 901 5.95 11.17 20.74
C ALA A 901 4.50 11.20 20.24
N MET A 902 4.29 11.57 18.98
CA MET A 902 2.98 11.54 18.33
C MET A 902 2.44 10.11 18.17
N ALA A 903 3.29 9.16 17.76
CA ALA A 903 2.92 7.76 17.56
C ALA A 903 2.46 7.05 18.85
N ALA A 904 2.94 7.48 20.03
CA ALA A 904 2.44 7.01 21.32
C ALA A 904 0.97 7.38 21.58
N PHE A 905 0.42 8.33 20.82
CA PHE A 905 -0.98 8.76 20.83
C PHE A 905 -1.67 8.54 19.46
N CYS A 906 -1.16 7.61 18.66
CA CYS A 906 -1.84 7.06 17.49
C CYS A 906 -2.51 5.72 17.82
N PRO A 907 -3.48 5.27 17.00
CA PRO A 907 -4.05 3.93 17.15
C PRO A 907 -2.95 2.85 17.11
N VAL A 908 -2.06 2.88 16.12
CA VAL A 908 -0.89 1.99 16.04
C VAL A 908 0.42 2.77 16.12
N MET A 909 1.35 2.29 16.96
CA MET A 909 2.69 2.85 17.10
C MET A 909 3.71 1.92 16.45
N GLN A 910 4.26 2.28 15.29
CA GLN A 910 5.16 1.42 14.52
C GLN A 910 6.32 2.19 13.91
N TYR A 911 7.53 1.63 13.99
CA TYR A 911 8.64 2.04 13.12
C TYR A 911 8.89 1.01 12.03
N HIS A 912 9.37 1.47 10.88
CA HIS A 912 9.70 0.64 9.72
C HIS A 912 10.79 1.30 8.85
N ALA A 913 11.42 0.52 7.98
CA ALA A 913 12.47 0.98 7.07
C ALA A 913 12.45 0.18 5.77
N GLU A 914 12.75 0.86 4.66
CA GLU A 914 12.62 0.34 3.29
C GLU A 914 13.63 -0.70 2.86
N SER A 915 14.92 -0.43 3.04
CA SER A 915 15.95 -1.27 2.46
C SER A 915 17.32 -1.03 3.06
N LYS A 916 18.21 -2.00 2.84
CA LYS A 916 19.64 -1.89 3.16
C LYS A 916 20.25 -0.99 2.09
N GLY A 917 20.44 0.29 2.44
CA GLY A 917 21.31 1.18 1.67
C GLY A 917 22.78 0.84 1.92
N GLN A 918 23.67 1.79 1.65
CA GLN A 918 25.09 1.67 2.03
C GLN A 918 25.31 1.41 3.54
N PHE A 919 24.38 1.90 4.35
CA PHE A 919 24.43 1.87 5.81
C PHE A 919 23.13 1.26 6.36
N ASN A 920 23.14 0.86 7.64
CA ASN A 920 21.93 0.41 8.32
C ASN A 920 20.87 1.52 8.36
N MET A 921 19.76 1.33 7.65
CA MET A 921 18.65 2.29 7.55
C MET A 921 17.52 2.00 8.54
N ASP A 922 17.70 1.10 9.50
CA ASP A 922 16.66 0.75 10.46
C ASP A 922 16.18 1.97 11.25
N ARG A 923 14.87 2.10 11.42
CA ARG A 923 14.27 3.11 12.32
C ARG A 923 14.20 2.61 13.77
N THR A 924 15.03 1.63 14.13
CA THR A 924 15.21 1.22 15.53
C THR A 924 15.85 2.36 16.33
N PRO A 925 15.45 2.60 17.59
CA PRO A 925 15.91 3.76 18.35
C PRO A 925 17.43 3.77 18.60
N TRP A 926 18.07 2.60 18.77
CA TRP A 926 19.53 2.50 18.90
C TRP A 926 20.26 2.86 17.59
N ASN A 927 19.78 2.41 16.43
CA ASN A 927 20.38 2.77 15.15
C ASN A 927 20.26 4.28 14.89
N ILE A 928 19.09 4.87 15.17
CA ILE A 928 18.92 6.33 15.01
C ILE A 928 19.85 7.09 15.95
N ALA A 929 19.95 6.67 17.22
CA ALA A 929 20.87 7.28 18.19
C ALA A 929 22.33 7.24 17.71
N GLU A 930 22.78 6.09 17.19
CA GLU A 930 24.13 5.92 16.65
C GLU A 930 24.36 6.77 15.40
N ARG A 931 23.47 6.65 14.41
CA ARG A 931 23.57 7.31 13.09
C ARG A 931 23.48 8.83 13.18
N THR A 932 22.75 9.35 14.17
CA THR A 932 22.65 10.81 14.41
C THR A 932 23.68 11.32 15.40
N GLY A 933 24.40 10.44 16.10
CA GLY A 933 25.33 10.80 17.17
C GLY A 933 24.64 11.37 18.41
N ARG A 934 23.37 11.00 18.65
CA ARG A 934 22.50 11.54 19.72
C ARG A 934 21.99 10.41 20.61
N PRO A 935 22.75 9.99 21.65
CA PRO A 935 22.38 8.87 22.51
C PRO A 935 21.04 9.05 23.25
N GLU A 936 20.60 10.29 23.47
CA GLU A 936 19.31 10.60 24.11
C GLU A 936 18.08 10.14 23.30
N VAL A 937 18.22 9.88 22.00
CA VAL A 937 17.11 9.38 21.16
C VAL A 937 16.55 8.09 21.73
N LEU A 938 17.41 7.20 22.22
CA LEU A 938 17.00 5.90 22.76
C LEU A 938 16.14 6.05 24.02
N SER A 939 16.57 6.88 24.98
CA SER A 939 15.80 7.11 26.20
C SER A 939 14.50 7.86 25.95
N LEU A 940 14.49 8.78 24.98
CA LEU A 940 13.29 9.51 24.57
C LEU A 940 12.27 8.60 23.87
N TYR A 941 12.72 7.72 22.97
CA TYR A 941 11.83 6.71 22.37
C TYR A 941 11.26 5.78 23.45
N LYS A 942 12.11 5.25 24.35
CA LYS A 942 11.66 4.39 25.45
C LYS A 942 10.59 5.07 26.30
N ARG A 943 10.79 6.34 26.68
CA ARG A 943 9.80 7.13 27.43
C ARG A 943 8.42 7.10 26.75
N PHE A 944 8.35 7.35 25.45
CA PHE A 944 7.08 7.35 24.72
C PHE A 944 6.50 5.94 24.52
N ALA A 945 7.34 4.93 24.34
CA ALA A 945 6.91 3.53 24.32
C ALA A 945 6.33 3.09 25.68
N ASP A 946 6.95 3.48 26.79
CA ASP A 946 6.45 3.21 28.14
C ASP A 946 5.12 3.94 28.40
N ILE A 947 5.00 5.22 27.98
CA ILE A 947 3.73 5.96 28.03
C ILE A 947 2.64 5.22 27.24
N ARG A 948 2.94 4.72 26.03
CA ARG A 948 2.01 3.93 25.22
C ARG A 948 1.52 2.69 25.96
N MET A 949 2.43 1.98 26.64
CA MET A 949 2.10 0.79 27.43
C MET A 949 1.34 1.14 28.71
N ASN A 950 1.63 2.29 29.34
CA ASN A 950 0.83 2.79 30.45
C ASN A 950 -0.60 3.11 30.02
N LEU A 951 -0.78 3.68 28.82
CA LEU A 951 -2.09 4.01 28.24
C LEU A 951 -2.81 2.81 27.62
N LEU A 952 -2.19 1.63 27.51
CA LEU A 952 -2.78 0.49 26.82
C LEU A 952 -4.19 0.12 27.30
N PRO A 953 -4.54 0.16 28.61
CA PRO A 953 -5.92 -0.06 29.06
C PRO A 953 -6.91 0.97 28.49
N TYR A 954 -6.55 2.25 28.48
CA TYR A 954 -7.36 3.31 27.88
C TYR A 954 -7.49 3.10 26.38
N VAL A 955 -6.39 2.86 25.66
CA VAL A 955 -6.45 2.68 24.21
C VAL A 955 -7.31 1.47 23.83
N TRP A 956 -7.22 0.38 24.59
CA TRP A 956 -8.04 -0.80 24.37
C TRP A 956 -9.54 -0.54 24.60
N GLU A 957 -9.89 0.14 25.70
CA GLU A 957 -11.28 0.54 25.98
C GLU A 957 -11.84 1.43 24.85
N GLN A 958 -11.06 2.43 24.43
CA GLN A 958 -11.47 3.36 23.37
C GLN A 958 -11.53 2.69 22.00
N ALA A 959 -10.66 1.71 21.72
CA ALA A 959 -10.75 0.88 20.54
C ALA A 959 -12.03 0.05 20.54
N GLY A 960 -12.44 -0.52 21.69
CA GLY A 960 -13.72 -1.20 21.85
C GLY A 960 -14.91 -0.30 21.54
N LYS A 961 -14.88 0.96 21.99
CA LYS A 961 -15.89 1.98 21.62
C LYS A 961 -15.87 2.25 20.11
N SER A 962 -14.71 2.46 19.52
CA SER A 962 -14.56 2.67 18.07
C SER A 962 -15.13 1.53 17.25
N ALA A 963 -14.89 0.27 17.66
CA ALA A 963 -15.48 -0.90 17.02
C ALA A 963 -17.02 -0.94 17.15
N ALA A 964 -17.56 -0.57 18.31
CA ALA A 964 -19.00 -0.58 18.53
C ALA A 964 -19.74 0.56 17.79
N THR A 965 -19.16 1.77 17.77
CA THR A 965 -19.84 2.97 17.25
C THR A 965 -19.42 3.35 15.84
N GLY A 966 -18.19 3.01 15.43
CA GLY A 966 -17.53 3.55 14.24
C GLY A 966 -16.79 4.86 14.49
N TYR A 967 -16.78 5.38 15.72
CA TYR A 967 -16.13 6.65 16.03
C TYR A 967 -14.60 6.54 15.94
N PRO A 968 -13.90 7.56 15.41
CA PRO A 968 -12.46 7.50 15.28
C PRO A 968 -11.78 7.48 16.65
N LEU A 969 -10.74 6.65 16.79
CA LEU A 969 -9.87 6.65 17.97
C LEU A 969 -8.95 7.88 17.96
N MET A 970 -8.34 8.20 16.82
CA MET A 970 -7.67 9.48 16.56
C MET A 970 -8.63 10.39 15.81
N ARG A 971 -9.10 11.46 16.44
CA ARG A 971 -10.31 12.19 16.07
C ARG A 971 -10.02 13.66 15.80
N ALA A 972 -10.36 14.13 14.60
CA ALA A 972 -10.33 15.55 14.26
C ALA A 972 -11.21 16.37 15.22
N MET A 973 -10.74 17.56 15.62
CA MET A 973 -11.42 18.39 16.63
C MET A 973 -12.86 18.74 16.24
N LEU A 974 -13.11 18.99 14.95
CA LEU A 974 -14.44 19.32 14.42
C LEU A 974 -15.51 18.24 14.68
N LEU A 975 -15.11 16.98 14.87
CA LEU A 975 -16.07 15.91 15.17
C LEU A 975 -16.64 16.05 16.58
N ALA A 976 -15.84 16.53 17.53
CA ALA A 976 -16.27 16.74 18.93
C ALA A 976 -16.80 18.15 19.19
N TYR A 977 -16.30 19.15 18.45
CA TYR A 977 -16.63 20.56 18.61
C TYR A 977 -17.09 21.17 17.26
N PRO A 978 -18.21 20.69 16.69
CA PRO A 978 -18.63 21.10 15.35
C PRO A 978 -19.09 22.56 15.26
N ASP A 979 -19.57 23.13 16.37
CA ASP A 979 -20.04 24.52 16.44
C ASP A 979 -18.90 25.52 16.73
N ASP A 980 -17.67 25.04 16.90
CA ASP A 980 -16.48 25.86 17.15
C ASP A 980 -15.69 26.06 15.86
N GLU A 981 -15.81 27.24 15.24
CA GLU A 981 -15.13 27.58 13.99
C GLU A 981 -13.60 27.41 14.05
N LYS A 982 -12.98 27.53 15.23
CA LYS A 982 -11.54 27.28 15.37
C LYS A 982 -11.18 25.81 15.25
N CYS A 983 -12.11 24.89 15.51
CA CYS A 983 -11.89 23.45 15.41
C CYS A 983 -12.06 22.90 13.99
N ALA A 984 -12.64 23.68 13.07
CA ALA A 984 -13.07 23.20 11.77
C ALA A 984 -11.92 22.76 10.83
N ASP A 985 -10.71 23.33 10.96
CA ASP A 985 -9.56 23.00 10.09
C ASP A 985 -8.29 22.61 10.87
N LEU A 986 -8.39 22.29 12.16
CA LEU A 986 -7.20 21.94 12.96
C LEU A 986 -6.61 20.62 12.51
N THR A 987 -5.34 20.67 12.11
CA THR A 987 -4.51 19.52 11.71
C THR A 987 -3.28 19.35 12.59
N THR A 988 -3.03 20.30 13.50
CA THR A 988 -1.90 20.31 14.44
C THR A 988 -2.26 19.76 15.81
N GLN A 989 -3.52 19.41 16.03
CA GLN A 989 -4.00 18.79 17.26
C GLN A 989 -5.25 17.94 16.99
N TYR A 990 -5.53 17.00 17.88
CA TYR A 990 -6.65 16.08 17.76
C TYR A 990 -7.06 15.55 19.14
N LEU A 991 -8.22 14.88 19.20
CA LEU A 991 -8.57 14.05 20.35
C LEU A 991 -8.08 12.62 20.12
N PHE A 992 -7.52 12.00 21.16
CA PHE A 992 -7.19 10.58 21.19
C PHE A 992 -8.09 9.87 22.20
N GLY A 993 -9.03 9.08 21.69
CA GLY A 993 -10.23 8.65 22.40
C GLY A 993 -11.12 9.83 22.77
N ASP A 994 -11.93 9.66 23.82
CA ASP A 994 -12.89 10.68 24.26
C ASP A 994 -12.26 11.81 25.10
N ASN A 995 -11.10 11.56 25.72
CA ASN A 995 -10.66 12.33 26.89
C ASN A 995 -9.32 13.08 26.73
N LEU A 996 -8.49 12.73 25.75
CA LEU A 996 -7.14 13.30 25.61
C LEU A 996 -7.06 14.22 24.40
N LEU A 997 -6.75 15.50 24.59
CA LEU A 997 -6.36 16.42 23.52
C LEU A 997 -4.85 16.33 23.34
N VAL A 998 -4.38 16.05 22.13
CA VAL A 998 -2.96 15.85 21.79
C VAL A 998 -2.56 16.88 20.74
N ALA A 999 -1.44 17.57 20.94
CA ALA A 999 -0.91 18.55 20.00
C ALA A 999 0.58 18.28 19.69
N PRO A 1000 0.91 17.47 18.66
CA PRO A 1000 2.28 17.15 18.33
C PRO A 1000 3.07 18.35 17.77
N VAL A 1001 4.35 18.45 18.13
CA VAL A 1001 5.28 19.43 17.53
C VAL A 1001 5.76 18.92 16.17
N ALA A 1002 5.13 19.42 15.10
CA ALA A 1002 5.36 18.97 13.72
C ALA A 1002 6.11 20.00 12.83
N GLN A 1003 6.80 20.94 13.46
CA GLN A 1003 7.68 21.91 12.79
C GLN A 1003 9.13 21.69 13.26
N GLU A 1004 10.06 21.64 12.30
CA GLU A 1004 11.47 21.46 12.58
C GLU A 1004 12.06 22.63 13.38
N GLY A 1005 12.84 22.31 14.42
CA GLY A 1005 13.48 23.27 15.31
C GLY A 1005 12.55 23.90 16.35
N ALA A 1006 11.26 23.57 16.35
CA ALA A 1006 10.31 24.16 17.28
C ALA A 1006 10.43 23.54 18.69
N LEU A 1007 10.39 24.40 19.71
CA LEU A 1007 10.35 24.04 21.13
C LEU A 1007 9.04 24.48 21.80
N GLU A 1008 8.10 24.96 21.01
CA GLU A 1008 6.76 25.37 21.43
C GLU A 1008 5.77 25.06 20.29
N THR A 1009 4.49 24.95 20.62
CA THR A 1009 3.43 24.78 19.63
C THR A 1009 2.16 25.51 20.06
N GLU A 1010 1.36 25.94 19.10
CA GLU A 1010 0.06 26.55 19.39
C GLU A 1010 -0.97 25.45 19.66
N VAL A 1011 -1.64 25.54 20.81
CA VAL A 1011 -2.71 24.64 21.21
C VAL A 1011 -3.98 25.45 21.40
N TYR A 1012 -5.02 25.08 20.65
CA TYR A 1012 -6.37 25.57 20.88
C TYR A 1012 -7.10 24.69 21.89
N PHE A 1013 -7.58 25.29 22.96
CA PHE A 1013 -8.42 24.66 23.97
C PHE A 1013 -9.88 25.06 23.73
N PRO A 1014 -10.75 24.13 23.31
CA PRO A 1014 -12.19 24.38 23.21
C PRO A 1014 -12.81 24.68 24.58
N GLN A 1015 -14.07 25.11 24.59
CA GLN A 1015 -14.85 25.33 25.81
C GLN A 1015 -14.73 24.15 26.79
N GLY A 1016 -14.34 24.47 28.03
CA GLY A 1016 -14.15 23.49 29.11
C GLY A 1016 -12.83 23.72 29.86
N ARG A 1017 -12.58 22.87 30.86
CA ARG A 1017 -11.30 22.83 31.59
C ARG A 1017 -10.45 21.66 31.11
N TRP A 1018 -9.16 21.91 30.95
CA TRP A 1018 -8.17 20.98 30.41
C TRP A 1018 -6.99 20.91 31.36
N LEU A 1019 -6.71 19.73 31.90
CA LEU A 1019 -5.59 19.47 32.81
C LEU A 1019 -4.43 18.86 32.02
N SER A 1020 -3.22 19.40 32.15
CA SER A 1020 -2.02 18.78 31.55
C SER A 1020 -1.89 17.32 32.00
N LEU A 1021 -1.62 16.41 31.07
CA LEU A 1021 -1.43 15.00 31.37
C LEU A 1021 -0.16 14.75 32.19
N PHE A 1022 0.85 15.61 32.05
CA PHE A 1022 2.19 15.43 32.62
C PHE A 1022 2.46 16.27 33.86
N ASP A 1023 1.74 17.38 34.05
CA ASP A 1023 1.89 18.29 35.19
C ASP A 1023 0.53 18.74 35.74
N SER A 1024 0.51 19.71 36.66
CA SER A 1024 -0.72 20.17 37.33
C SER A 1024 -1.35 21.44 36.71
N GLU A 1025 -0.87 21.88 35.54
CA GLU A 1025 -1.42 23.03 34.83
C GLU A 1025 -2.86 22.77 34.39
N ILE A 1026 -3.75 23.73 34.71
CA ILE A 1026 -5.13 23.72 34.25
C ILE A 1026 -5.37 24.92 33.35
N VAL A 1027 -5.81 24.63 32.13
CA VAL A 1027 -6.21 25.62 31.14
C VAL A 1027 -7.73 25.67 31.04
N VAL A 1028 -8.30 26.88 30.98
CA VAL A 1028 -9.73 27.09 30.79
C VAL A 1028 -9.96 27.68 29.40
N GLY A 1029 -10.59 26.91 28.52
CA GLY A 1029 -10.99 27.36 27.19
C GLY A 1029 -12.31 28.15 27.20
N PRO A 1030 -12.69 28.80 26.08
CA PRO A 1030 -12.06 28.69 24.77
C PRO A 1030 -10.91 29.69 24.60
N ARG A 1031 -9.68 29.20 24.35
CA ARG A 1031 -8.52 30.06 24.04
C ARG A 1031 -7.42 29.31 23.30
N THR A 1032 -6.51 30.04 22.65
CA THR A 1032 -5.30 29.50 22.03
C THR A 1032 -4.11 29.93 22.87
N ASP A 1033 -3.27 28.99 23.28
CA ASP A 1033 -2.03 29.26 24.00
C ASP A 1033 -0.83 28.73 23.21
N THR A 1034 0.33 29.36 23.41
CA THR A 1034 1.62 28.81 22.98
C THR A 1034 2.18 27.99 24.14
N VAL A 1035 2.36 26.68 23.91
CA VAL A 1035 2.78 25.72 24.93
C VAL A 1035 4.21 25.29 24.65
N GLU A 1036 5.09 25.41 25.65
CA GLU A 1036 6.46 24.90 25.57
C GLU A 1036 6.46 23.36 25.51
N ALA A 1037 7.24 22.81 24.58
CA ALA A 1037 7.36 21.38 24.35
C ALA A 1037 8.76 21.05 23.84
N GLY A 1038 9.69 20.75 24.76
CA GLY A 1038 11.01 20.22 24.44
C GLY A 1038 10.93 18.81 23.85
N TRP A 1039 12.08 18.21 23.49
CA TRP A 1039 12.10 16.88 22.84
C TRP A 1039 11.52 15.76 23.74
N SER A 1040 11.56 15.93 25.06
CA SER A 1040 10.97 15.00 26.05
C SER A 1040 9.46 15.09 26.19
N ASP A 1041 8.84 16.06 25.52
CA ASP A 1041 7.48 16.50 25.82
C ASP A 1041 6.62 16.55 24.55
N ILE A 1042 5.34 16.28 24.76
CA ILE A 1042 4.26 16.48 23.79
C ILE A 1042 3.09 17.05 24.59
N PRO A 1043 2.51 18.19 24.19
CA PRO A 1043 1.34 18.72 24.87
C PRO A 1043 0.16 17.74 24.77
N VAL A 1044 -0.27 17.24 25.93
CA VAL A 1044 -1.44 16.37 26.05
C VAL A 1044 -2.26 16.83 27.25
N TYR A 1045 -3.56 16.99 27.05
CA TYR A 1045 -4.46 17.50 28.08
C TYR A 1045 -5.67 16.60 28.26
N LEU A 1046 -5.96 16.29 29.52
CA LEU A 1046 -7.13 15.57 29.97
C LEU A 1046 -8.31 16.53 30.10
N ARG A 1047 -9.43 16.20 29.46
CA ARG A 1047 -10.69 16.94 29.60
C ARG A 1047 -11.24 16.83 31.02
N GLU A 1048 -11.94 17.86 31.49
CA GLU A 1048 -12.68 17.78 32.74
C GLU A 1048 -13.73 16.68 32.79
N ASN A 1049 -13.96 16.16 33.99
CA ASN A 1049 -14.88 15.06 34.30
C ASN A 1049 -14.57 13.78 33.51
N ALA A 1050 -13.27 13.50 33.34
CA ALA A 1050 -12.78 12.34 32.63
C ALA A 1050 -12.08 11.34 33.54
N VAL A 1051 -12.10 10.08 33.11
CA VAL A 1051 -11.34 8.98 33.68
C VAL A 1051 -10.50 8.32 32.59
N VAL A 1052 -9.24 8.03 32.89
CA VAL A 1052 -8.30 7.34 32.00
C VAL A 1052 -7.73 6.13 32.75
N PRO A 1053 -8.07 4.88 32.37
CA PRO A 1053 -7.46 3.69 32.94
C PRO A 1053 -6.04 3.52 32.40
N LEU A 1054 -5.12 3.23 33.31
CA LEU A 1054 -3.68 3.13 33.07
C LEU A 1054 -3.12 1.86 33.70
N ASN A 1055 -2.02 1.37 33.14
CA ASN A 1055 -1.16 0.37 33.76
C ASN A 1055 0.14 1.05 34.20
N LEU A 1056 0.30 1.31 35.50
CA LEU A 1056 1.49 2.02 36.02
C LEU A 1056 2.43 1.08 36.77
N GLY A 1057 3.71 1.47 36.81
CA GLY A 1057 4.72 0.78 37.58
C GLY A 1057 4.65 1.09 39.07
N ALA A 1058 5.74 0.77 39.77
CA ALA A 1058 5.83 0.95 41.22
C ALA A 1058 5.84 2.43 41.64
N ALA A 1059 6.31 3.35 40.78
CA ALA A 1059 6.31 4.77 41.08
C ALA A 1059 4.92 5.40 40.93
N ARG A 1060 3.98 4.75 40.23
CA ARG A 1060 2.65 5.29 39.92
C ARG A 1060 2.75 6.60 39.13
N GLU A 1061 3.60 6.60 38.11
CA GLU A 1061 3.86 7.74 37.24
C GLU A 1061 3.80 7.32 35.77
N LEU A 1062 3.48 8.25 34.89
CA LEU A 1062 3.56 8.02 33.44
C LEU A 1062 5.02 7.89 33.00
N ALA A 1063 5.24 7.07 31.97
CA ALA A 1063 6.55 6.57 31.55
C ALA A 1063 7.20 5.57 32.52
N ASP A 1064 6.43 5.02 33.48
CA ASP A 1064 6.87 3.87 34.26
C ASP A 1064 7.00 2.64 33.35
N ASP A 1065 8.10 1.90 33.51
CA ASP A 1065 8.29 0.63 32.83
C ASP A 1065 7.36 -0.44 33.42
N VAL A 1066 6.42 -0.91 32.59
CA VAL A 1066 5.50 -2.01 32.91
C VAL A 1066 5.75 -3.24 32.03
N GLY A 1067 6.83 -3.24 31.25
CA GLY A 1067 7.11 -4.22 30.22
C GLY A 1067 6.07 -4.23 29.10
N ASN A 1068 5.96 -5.36 28.40
CA ASN A 1068 5.08 -5.56 27.25
C ASN A 1068 3.94 -6.57 27.52
N ALA A 1069 3.70 -6.95 28.78
CA ALA A 1069 2.60 -7.83 29.12
C ALA A 1069 1.26 -7.12 28.88
N VAL A 1070 0.37 -7.75 28.10
CA VAL A 1070 -0.94 -7.18 27.75
C VAL A 1070 -2.10 -7.83 28.49
N ASP A 1071 -1.88 -9.02 29.07
CA ASP A 1071 -2.87 -9.87 29.73
C ASP A 1071 -3.00 -9.61 31.24
N ARG A 1072 -2.17 -8.73 31.78
CA ARG A 1072 -2.14 -8.35 33.20
C ARG A 1072 -1.66 -6.93 33.38
N TYR A 1073 -1.99 -6.35 34.52
CA TYR A 1073 -1.48 -5.03 34.92
C TYR A 1073 -0.41 -5.20 35.98
N ALA A 1074 0.64 -4.36 35.91
CA ALA A 1074 1.52 -4.15 37.05
C ALA A 1074 0.70 -3.50 38.17
N ASN A 1075 0.06 -2.37 37.88
CA ASN A 1075 -0.85 -1.69 38.79
C ASN A 1075 -1.93 -0.93 38.02
N LEU A 1076 -3.13 -1.50 37.95
CA LEU A 1076 -4.28 -0.85 37.34
C LEU A 1076 -4.60 0.45 38.10
N THR A 1077 -4.57 1.55 37.38
CA THR A 1077 -4.75 2.89 37.92
C THR A 1077 -5.82 3.63 37.13
N LEU A 1078 -6.87 4.14 37.78
CA LEU A 1078 -7.83 5.05 37.17
C LEU A 1078 -7.37 6.49 37.46
N MET A 1079 -6.86 7.19 36.45
CA MET A 1079 -6.57 8.62 36.55
C MET A 1079 -7.87 9.41 36.39
N ILE A 1080 -8.19 10.26 37.35
CA ILE A 1080 -9.48 10.92 37.51
C ILE A 1080 -9.27 12.43 37.57
N TYR A 1081 -9.93 13.18 36.68
CA TYR A 1081 -10.04 14.63 36.78
C TYR A 1081 -11.51 15.05 36.91
N ALA A 1082 -11.97 15.22 38.15
CA ALA A 1082 -13.35 15.60 38.46
C ALA A 1082 -13.45 17.09 38.83
N THR A 1083 -14.26 17.86 38.09
CA THR A 1083 -14.55 19.27 38.39
C THR A 1083 -15.92 19.45 39.04
N ASP A 1084 -16.85 18.54 38.78
CA ASP A 1084 -18.17 18.47 39.40
C ASP A 1084 -18.49 17.02 39.78
N SER A 1085 -19.19 16.28 38.92
CA SER A 1085 -19.51 14.87 39.13
C SER A 1085 -19.28 14.05 37.87
N LEU A 1086 -18.93 12.78 38.05
CA LEU A 1086 -18.79 11.81 36.97
C LEU A 1086 -19.19 10.42 37.42
N VAL A 1087 -19.64 9.62 36.45
CA VAL A 1087 -19.89 8.19 36.58
C VAL A 1087 -19.09 7.50 35.50
N TYR A 1088 -18.39 6.44 35.87
CA TYR A 1088 -17.52 5.71 34.96
C TYR A 1088 -17.57 4.22 35.28
N ARG A 1089 -17.53 3.40 34.22
CA ARG A 1089 -17.44 1.95 34.32
C ARG A 1089 -16.26 1.48 33.48
N PHE A 1090 -15.33 0.78 34.12
CA PHE A 1090 -14.25 0.07 33.44
C PHE A 1090 -14.59 -1.42 33.38
N GLU A 1091 -14.28 -2.05 32.25
CA GLU A 1091 -14.36 -3.49 32.07
C GLU A 1091 -13.20 -3.93 31.18
N ASP A 1092 -12.53 -5.02 31.56
CA ASP A 1092 -11.48 -5.63 30.76
C ASP A 1092 -11.75 -7.09 30.38
N GLU A 1093 -10.88 -7.62 29.53
CA GLU A 1093 -10.98 -8.99 29.01
C GLU A 1093 -10.77 -10.08 30.07
N ALA A 1094 -10.19 -9.73 31.23
CA ALA A 1094 -10.00 -10.62 32.36
C ALA A 1094 -11.24 -10.66 33.30
N GLY A 1095 -12.28 -9.89 32.98
CA GLY A 1095 -13.50 -9.79 33.77
C GLY A 1095 -13.37 -8.89 35.01
N CYS A 1096 -12.35 -8.03 35.05
CA CYS A 1096 -12.26 -6.96 36.05
C CYS A 1096 -13.26 -5.87 35.68
N VAL A 1097 -14.18 -5.59 36.60
CA VAL A 1097 -15.21 -4.56 36.47
C VAL A 1097 -15.02 -3.55 37.61
N ILE A 1098 -14.97 -2.27 37.26
CA ILE A 1098 -14.89 -1.18 38.23
C ILE A 1098 -16.00 -0.17 37.95
N ASP A 1099 -16.95 -0.04 38.87
CA ASP A 1099 -17.95 1.02 38.83
C ASP A 1099 -17.50 2.16 39.75
N LEU A 1100 -17.35 3.36 39.19
CA LEU A 1100 -16.85 4.55 39.88
C LEU A 1100 -17.88 5.67 39.78
N THR A 1101 -18.20 6.28 40.91
CA THR A 1101 -18.93 7.55 40.99
C THR A 1101 -18.12 8.54 41.80
N VAL A 1102 -17.93 9.74 41.29
CA VAL A 1102 -17.20 10.82 41.98
C VAL A 1102 -18.07 12.08 41.98
N SER A 1103 -18.09 12.78 43.11
CA SER A 1103 -18.67 14.11 43.24
C SER A 1103 -17.76 15.03 44.05
N LYS A 1104 -17.46 16.20 43.51
CA LYS A 1104 -16.65 17.24 44.15
C LYS A 1104 -17.54 18.37 44.64
N SER A 1105 -17.45 18.70 45.93
CA SER A 1105 -18.19 19.80 46.54
C SER A 1105 -17.26 20.61 47.44
N GLY A 1106 -16.91 21.82 47.00
CA GLY A 1106 -16.01 22.70 47.75
C GLY A 1106 -14.64 22.06 48.01
N ALA A 1107 -14.36 21.77 49.28
CA ALA A 1107 -13.08 21.21 49.74
C ALA A 1107 -13.12 19.68 49.94
N GLU A 1108 -14.17 19.00 49.46
CA GLU A 1108 -14.34 17.56 49.61
C GLU A 1108 -14.57 16.91 48.25
N VAL A 1109 -13.94 15.75 48.04
CA VAL A 1109 -14.21 14.86 46.91
C VAL A 1109 -14.76 13.55 47.48
N GLU A 1110 -16.03 13.29 47.26
CA GLU A 1110 -16.66 12.02 47.61
C GLU A 1110 -16.55 11.06 46.43
N ALA A 1111 -16.14 9.81 46.70
CA ALA A 1111 -16.05 8.77 45.70
C ALA A 1111 -16.64 7.46 46.21
N ARG A 1112 -17.41 6.79 45.36
CA ARG A 1112 -17.82 5.41 45.52
C ARG A 1112 -17.17 4.58 44.43
N VAL A 1113 -16.49 3.52 44.83
CA VAL A 1113 -15.85 2.58 43.92
C VAL A 1113 -16.26 1.16 44.28
N GLU A 1114 -16.78 0.43 43.30
CA GLU A 1114 -17.08 -0.99 43.41
C GLU A 1114 -16.16 -1.77 42.47
N VAL A 1115 -15.34 -2.65 43.04
CA VAL A 1115 -14.35 -3.46 42.31
C VAL A 1115 -14.76 -4.92 42.36
N GLN A 1116 -15.03 -5.50 41.19
CA GLN A 1116 -15.40 -6.90 41.01
C GLN A 1116 -14.41 -7.58 40.05
N GLY A 1117 -13.89 -8.74 40.41
CA GLY A 1117 -12.82 -9.38 39.64
C GLY A 1117 -11.45 -8.73 39.85
N GLY A 1118 -10.40 -9.34 39.29
CA GLY A 1118 -9.00 -8.89 39.45
C GLY A 1118 -8.32 -9.33 40.75
N GLU A 1119 -7.02 -9.69 40.70
CA GLU A 1119 -6.28 -10.24 41.85
C GLU A 1119 -5.60 -9.17 42.73
N ALA A 1120 -5.35 -7.97 42.18
CA ALA A 1120 -4.58 -6.91 42.84
C ALA A 1120 -5.46 -5.70 43.20
N PRO A 1121 -5.11 -4.94 44.27
CA PRO A 1121 -5.73 -3.65 44.55
C PRO A 1121 -5.57 -2.66 43.40
N ILE A 1122 -6.59 -1.84 43.16
CA ILE A 1122 -6.56 -0.77 42.15
C ILE A 1122 -6.13 0.56 42.78
N THR A 1123 -5.56 1.45 41.96
CA THR A 1123 -5.22 2.82 42.38
C THR A 1123 -6.17 3.82 41.73
N LEU A 1124 -6.77 4.70 42.51
CA LEU A 1124 -7.54 5.85 42.03
C LEU A 1124 -6.65 7.08 42.18
N LEU A 1125 -6.21 7.65 41.05
CA LEU A 1125 -5.33 8.82 41.00
C LEU A 1125 -6.18 10.06 40.68
N PHE A 1126 -6.59 10.78 41.72
CA PHE A 1126 -7.30 12.05 41.57
C PHE A 1126 -6.28 13.17 41.27
N ARG A 1127 -6.45 13.86 40.14
CA ARG A 1127 -5.59 14.97 39.72
C ARG A 1127 -6.38 16.27 39.59
N GLY A 1128 -5.67 17.40 39.49
CA GLY A 1128 -6.28 18.73 39.37
C GLY A 1128 -7.00 19.17 40.64
N LEU A 1129 -6.56 18.67 41.80
CA LEU A 1129 -7.06 19.12 43.09
C LEU A 1129 -6.53 20.53 43.36
N GLU A 1130 -7.43 21.48 43.57
CA GLU A 1130 -7.06 22.89 43.79
C GLU A 1130 -6.29 23.12 45.10
N ARG A 1131 -6.28 22.11 45.97
CA ARG A 1131 -5.63 22.12 47.27
C ARG A 1131 -5.10 20.72 47.58
N GLN A 1132 -4.09 20.65 48.43
CA GLN A 1132 -3.49 19.38 48.83
C GLN A 1132 -4.49 18.53 49.62
N ALA A 1133 -4.55 17.24 49.32
CA ALA A 1133 -5.30 16.28 50.11
C ALA A 1133 -4.63 16.11 51.49
N VAL A 1134 -5.42 16.25 52.56
CA VAL A 1134 -4.94 16.17 53.94
C VAL A 1134 -5.38 14.89 54.66
N ASN A 1135 -6.46 14.25 54.18
CA ASN A 1135 -7.00 13.03 54.77
C ASN A 1135 -7.89 12.29 53.75
N VAL A 1136 -8.04 10.99 53.93
CA VAL A 1136 -9.04 10.16 53.23
C VAL A 1136 -9.80 9.37 54.28
N THR A 1137 -11.12 9.51 54.31
CA THR A 1137 -11.98 8.87 55.33
C THR A 1137 -13.07 8.02 54.71
N GLU A 1138 -13.39 6.89 55.35
CA GLU A 1138 -14.51 6.02 55.01
C GLU A 1138 -15.32 5.74 56.28
N ALA A 1139 -16.62 6.02 56.26
CA ALA A 1139 -17.49 5.93 57.43
C ALA A 1139 -16.91 6.63 58.69
N GLY A 1140 -16.18 7.74 58.49
CA GLY A 1140 -15.53 8.52 59.54
C GLY A 1140 -14.20 7.97 60.07
N GLN A 1141 -13.65 6.91 59.47
CA GLN A 1141 -12.32 6.37 59.80
C GLN A 1141 -11.29 6.77 58.74
N SER A 1142 -10.14 7.30 59.18
CA SER A 1142 -9.03 7.63 58.28
C SER A 1142 -8.37 6.38 57.72
N TRP A 1143 -8.14 6.38 56.41
CA TRP A 1143 -7.31 5.40 55.73
C TRP A 1143 -5.82 5.61 56.04
N ARG A 1144 -5.01 4.56 55.87
CA ARG A 1144 -3.57 4.60 56.17
C ARG A 1144 -2.85 5.51 55.18
N HIS A 1145 -2.13 6.52 55.64
CA HIS A 1145 -1.23 7.30 54.78
C HIS A 1145 0.03 6.50 54.42
N ALA A 1146 0.43 6.51 53.14
CA ALA A 1146 1.60 5.81 52.61
C ALA A 1146 2.78 6.77 52.34
N ASP A 1147 3.94 6.46 52.91
CA ASP A 1147 5.14 7.32 52.86
C ASP A 1147 5.90 7.22 51.53
N ALA A 1148 5.77 6.11 50.79
CA ALA A 1148 6.19 5.97 49.38
C ALA A 1148 5.06 5.40 48.50
N ALA A 1149 5.16 5.59 47.17
CA ALA A 1149 4.19 5.02 46.23
C ALA A 1149 4.14 3.48 46.29
N GLY A 1150 5.29 2.83 46.49
CA GLY A 1150 5.38 1.38 46.67
C GLY A 1150 4.75 0.85 47.97
N ASP A 1151 4.41 1.71 48.92
CA ASP A 1151 3.71 1.32 50.16
C ASP A 1151 2.19 1.35 50.02
N LEU A 1152 1.66 1.76 48.86
CA LEU A 1152 0.22 1.75 48.59
C LEU A 1152 -0.32 0.32 48.55
N SER A 1153 -1.30 0.06 49.40
CA SER A 1153 -2.08 -1.18 49.49
C SER A 1153 -3.57 -0.85 49.70
N ALA A 1154 -4.45 -1.84 49.60
CA ALA A 1154 -5.87 -1.65 49.88
C ALA A 1154 -6.11 -0.94 51.23
N GLY A 1155 -6.96 0.11 51.23
CA GLY A 1155 -7.27 0.93 52.40
C GLY A 1155 -6.17 1.95 52.77
N SER A 1156 -5.29 2.29 51.82
CA SER A 1156 -4.26 3.31 52.02
C SER A 1156 -4.29 4.39 50.94
N TRP A 1157 -3.69 5.53 51.24
CA TRP A 1157 -3.67 6.68 50.34
C TRP A 1157 -2.35 7.46 50.46
N ARG A 1158 -2.07 8.31 49.47
CA ARG A 1158 -0.90 9.19 49.41
C ARG A 1158 -1.28 10.52 48.77
N ALA A 1159 -0.79 11.63 49.31
CA ALA A 1159 -0.86 12.94 48.65
C ALA A 1159 0.39 13.21 47.79
N ARG A 1160 0.19 13.87 46.65
CA ARG A 1160 1.22 14.64 45.92
C ARG A 1160 0.69 16.06 45.71
N GLU A 1161 1.54 16.96 45.20
CA GLU A 1161 1.08 18.31 44.88
C GLU A 1161 -0.06 18.25 43.84
N GLY A 1162 -1.24 18.77 44.18
CA GLY A 1162 -2.41 18.75 43.30
C GLY A 1162 -3.05 17.38 43.07
N GLU A 1163 -2.59 16.31 43.75
CA GLU A 1163 -3.03 14.94 43.49
C GLU A 1163 -3.25 14.12 44.77
N ALA A 1164 -4.14 13.13 44.68
CA ALA A 1164 -4.34 12.11 45.70
C ALA A 1164 -4.42 10.72 45.06
N LEU A 1165 -3.60 9.79 45.56
CA LEU A 1165 -3.63 8.38 45.19
C LEU A 1165 -4.36 7.62 46.28
N VAL A 1166 -5.43 6.94 45.95
CA VAL A 1166 -6.27 6.17 46.88
C VAL A 1166 -6.35 4.72 46.40
N CYS A 1167 -5.97 3.76 47.24
CA CYS A 1167 -5.88 2.36 46.83
C CYS A 1167 -7.01 1.52 47.42
N ALA A 1168 -7.86 0.97 46.56
CA ALA A 1168 -9.02 0.16 46.93
C ALA A 1168 -8.79 -1.33 46.60
N GLY A 1169 -9.26 -2.22 47.47
CA GLY A 1169 -9.26 -3.66 47.22
C GLY A 1169 -10.49 -4.11 46.44
N GLN A 1170 -10.78 -5.41 46.46
CA GLN A 1170 -12.08 -5.92 46.00
C GLN A 1170 -13.20 -5.51 46.97
N GLY A 1171 -14.37 -5.18 46.43
CA GLY A 1171 -15.55 -4.77 47.20
C GLY A 1171 -16.05 -3.36 46.87
N ASP A 1172 -17.00 -2.88 47.67
CA ASP A 1172 -17.62 -1.56 47.56
C ASP A 1172 -17.04 -0.65 48.65
N TYR A 1173 -16.45 0.47 48.22
CA TYR A 1173 -15.83 1.46 49.10
C TYR A 1173 -16.47 2.82 48.86
N VAL A 1174 -16.78 3.53 49.95
CA VAL A 1174 -17.31 4.90 49.91
C VAL A 1174 -16.45 5.79 50.79
N PHE A 1175 -15.64 6.63 50.17
CA PHE A 1175 -14.67 7.46 50.88
C PHE A 1175 -14.74 8.93 50.46
N THR A 1176 -14.26 9.79 51.34
CA THR A 1176 -14.15 11.24 51.15
C THR A 1176 -12.68 11.64 51.23
N ILE A 1177 -12.21 12.38 50.22
CA ILE A 1177 -10.90 13.04 50.22
C ILE A 1177 -11.12 14.45 50.75
N GLU A 1178 -10.51 14.75 51.90
CA GLU A 1178 -10.54 16.06 52.52
C GLU A 1178 -9.39 16.91 51.97
N LEU A 1179 -9.70 18.08 51.43
CA LEU A 1179 -8.72 19.03 50.92
C LEU A 1179 -8.41 20.11 51.95
N GLY A 1180 -7.16 20.55 52.03
CA GLY A 1180 -6.71 21.55 53.01
C GLY A 1180 -7.46 22.90 52.96
N GLN A 1181 -7.28 23.72 53.99
CA GLN A 1181 -7.75 25.11 53.96
C GLN A 1181 -6.78 25.98 53.13
N GLN A 1182 -7.34 27.00 52.49
CA GLN A 1182 -6.67 27.90 51.56
C GLN A 1182 -5.61 28.79 52.23
#